data_AF-A0A3B0CLH5-F1
#
_entry.id   AF-A0A3B0CLH5-F1
#
_cell.length_a   1.000
_cell.length_b   1.000
_cell.length_c   1.000
_cell.angle_alpha   90.00
_cell.angle_beta   90.00
_cell.angle_gamma   90.00
#
_symmetry.space_group_name_H-M   'P 1'
#
loop_
_entity.id
_entity.type
_entity.pdbx_description
1 polymer ?
#
loop_
_entity_poly.entity_id
_entity_poly.type
_entity_poly.pdbx_seq_one_letter_code
_entity_poly.pdbx_strand_id
1 'polypeptide(L)'
;MEVFVVNPKKLPHTQGRSSWRRVRLEAFQIKRRNMFLVWPLVFFLSFFSLEWNGLTLSPQKVAAAAVVVLDDDASQLAGSGWSVTSASSGTYITDHTGTLPNPNGVMMKPVPEGQYLIYGDEVAAAANKYTFMTKVFPIGAGPWLLEFDARIDDLIEVNEAPTLGIIRGLSFEVKAAGKTVKVTLQRDKVLVKSSSILVADYEHLIPDDGLFHRWGIAYDGSGKMLLSIDEMRIVSFNIAPPVSSGADSLKIINTSMNSVSGHNEVYLDHLKMTVGELPQWAQVEPRIKALSASPYSDSQEVVLGGGVDDIPPNWLSGGELEIRTKLIQDDQIIAQISQILSSTRFQIALAPGGQSGIMTAKAELYYKSRKVNELTSDFYVYSSVHKVNPGDALVSVPGSVYMYDDMIWLEDSQGLKAPYAGWKTGKYHDLGSNEDELWIANEPGAHSLELPLELQGRYAVYVGYVAKAGGFQVSYGEEASGQVEGISTVTGTTYGLKAIEEQFLFAGQFAGERIRITPLPGQQAFITYFKLRSLTAEELTLYDSQSEGAAGKRTIYNNDGFSNFFQGFFPTTSKLEEKGVEIYAGKDVGQIDWQLLATFTLNHNSLYAGVPFAGSEAYESQMRDGDKLARQQITAINASGRSPLQIVAEKADQLGLKTNASLRMNAVYDPATNGYLNGAVYYNQMLPYRIADKNGTVNFRVDYGNLAVREYMKNVLLEAAAFPGVDGINLDFGRYPNLFGYKSELTDAYLLQYGIEPKNETSAAGLERWDRYKAEVITQMLRELQQALPTKQITVRFPYDGYKQYGLDIDAWIAEEVVDMIIPTTLSHEQFFDITPFVEAVGDSAVQLYIGTTHSLSGHDLTKAEEDLIKQGIPVNRASTVMSELQYRLRAYDAYQAGADGIYVFNNWSGNNSLNKIGDKIDIEKWHHFAYPADLVTNLIEAEAPVPGANSKPLTRNLTVATLLNTAVGGTLRAVDADGDELTYSLVANGQKGTASVTDSAYGTFSYLPNLGQTGLDTVTFRVYDGHEYSLPATITVTIEPVHVNGMLLSVGHFAAENEIQSSFAVNLKYRLDLIQLLLNQGAEQQAVAYMEDFNRYIKDPSVRALNLLSTTAAQVLEQQANAFILALNTIR
;
A
#
# COMPACT_ATOMS: atom_id res chain seq x y z
N MET A 1 -41.35 -24.30 -26.25
CA MET A 1 -42.04 -25.33 -25.44
C MET A 1 -42.81 -24.62 -24.34
N GLU A 2 -43.91 -25.20 -23.87
CA GLU A 2 -44.71 -24.64 -22.77
C GLU A 2 -43.98 -24.80 -21.43
N VAL A 3 -44.28 -23.92 -20.47
CA VAL A 3 -43.67 -23.92 -19.13
C VAL A 3 -44.72 -24.35 -18.11
N PHE A 4 -44.49 -25.48 -17.44
CA PHE A 4 -45.24 -25.86 -16.24
C PHE A 4 -44.50 -25.38 -14.99
N VAL A 5 -45.19 -24.62 -14.15
CA VAL A 5 -44.68 -24.11 -12.86
C VAL A 5 -45.20 -24.99 -11.73
N VAL A 6 -44.31 -25.38 -10.80
CA VAL A 6 -44.69 -26.04 -9.53
C VAL A 6 -44.08 -25.24 -8.37
N ASN A 7 -44.90 -24.97 -7.35
CA ASN A 7 -44.59 -24.08 -6.23
C ASN A 7 -44.62 -24.86 -4.90
N PRO A 8 -43.50 -24.98 -4.15
CA PRO A 8 -43.45 -25.76 -2.92
C PRO A 8 -43.69 -24.92 -1.66
N LYS A 9 -44.69 -25.29 -0.85
CA LYS A 9 -44.80 -24.90 0.57
C LYS A 9 -45.27 -26.06 1.45
N LYS A 10 -44.64 -26.16 2.64
CA LYS A 10 -44.95 -26.98 3.83
C LYS A 10 -44.36 -28.42 3.96
N LEU A 11 -43.28 -28.49 4.75
CA LEU A 11 -43.10 -29.34 5.97
C LEU A 11 -42.99 -30.88 5.83
N PRO A 12 -42.50 -31.64 6.85
CA PRO A 12 -42.05 -31.25 8.21
C PRO A 12 -40.61 -31.70 8.60
N HIS A 13 -40.20 -31.44 9.86
CA HIS A 13 -38.92 -31.85 10.47
C HIS A 13 -38.86 -33.33 10.90
N THR A 14 -37.66 -33.94 11.01
CA THR A 14 -37.08 -34.38 12.31
C THR A 14 -35.59 -34.83 12.22
N GLN A 15 -34.87 -34.58 13.34
CA GLN A 15 -33.61 -35.15 13.89
C GLN A 15 -32.68 -36.09 13.07
N GLY A 16 -31.35 -35.94 13.28
CA GLY A 16 -30.40 -37.08 13.24
C GLY A 16 -28.93 -36.76 12.85
N ARG A 17 -27.96 -36.97 13.75
CA ARG A 17 -26.50 -37.02 13.45
C ARG A 17 -26.22 -38.20 12.47
N SER A 18 -25.22 -38.25 11.60
CA SER A 18 -23.78 -37.98 11.81
C SER A 18 -22.92 -38.12 10.51
N SER A 19 -21.68 -37.62 10.55
CA SER A 19 -20.46 -38.10 9.84
C SER A 19 -20.54 -38.65 8.38
N TRP A 20 -19.80 -38.00 7.46
CA TRP A 20 -19.34 -38.61 6.20
C TRP A 20 -17.81 -38.51 6.04
N ARG A 21 -17.19 -39.60 5.56
CA ARG A 21 -15.78 -39.67 5.12
C ARG A 21 -15.71 -40.21 3.68
N ARG A 22 -14.62 -39.89 3.00
CA ARG A 22 -14.27 -40.25 1.61
C ARG A 22 -14.53 -41.72 1.24
N VAL A 23 -14.96 -41.96 0.00
CA VAL A 23 -14.45 -43.07 -0.87
C VAL A 23 -14.34 -42.53 -2.31
N ARG A 24 -13.37 -43.02 -3.11
CA ARG A 24 -13.22 -42.73 -4.55
C ARG A 24 -14.17 -43.58 -5.40
N LEU A 25 -14.32 -43.26 -6.68
CA LEU A 25 -14.68 -44.22 -7.73
C LEU A 25 -13.74 -44.07 -8.92
N GLU A 26 -13.31 -45.20 -9.48
CA GLU A 26 -12.43 -45.28 -10.66
C GLU A 26 -13.20 -45.86 -11.88
N ALA A 27 -12.58 -45.83 -13.05
CA ALA A 27 -13.27 -45.94 -14.35
C ALA A 27 -13.64 -47.37 -14.79
N PHE A 28 -14.51 -47.47 -15.80
CA PHE A 28 -14.68 -48.67 -16.63
C PHE A 28 -14.95 -48.31 -18.10
N GLN A 29 -14.49 -49.15 -19.04
CA GLN A 29 -14.58 -48.88 -20.49
C GLN A 29 -15.33 -49.98 -21.30
N ILE A 30 -16.15 -49.51 -22.24
CA ILE A 30 -16.28 -49.94 -23.65
C ILE A 30 -16.43 -51.45 -23.99
N LYS A 31 -17.55 -51.79 -24.68
CA LYS A 31 -17.51 -52.42 -26.03
C LYS A 31 -18.81 -52.32 -26.83
N ARG A 32 -18.70 -52.44 -28.17
CA ARG A 32 -19.69 -52.08 -29.21
C ARG A 32 -20.33 -53.29 -29.93
N ARG A 33 -21.45 -53.03 -30.62
CA ARG A 33 -21.91 -53.44 -32.00
C ARG A 33 -23.33 -52.84 -32.20
N ASN A 34 -23.99 -52.65 -33.36
CA ASN A 34 -23.79 -52.82 -34.83
C ASN A 34 -24.90 -51.93 -35.53
N MET A 35 -25.07 -51.68 -36.84
CA MET A 35 -24.44 -52.06 -38.13
C MET A 35 -24.94 -51.10 -39.27
N PHE A 36 -24.22 -51.05 -40.42
CA PHE A 36 -24.67 -50.67 -41.80
C PHE A 36 -25.07 -49.19 -42.08
N LEU A 37 -24.36 -48.41 -42.93
CA LEU A 37 -24.34 -48.30 -44.43
C LEU A 37 -25.59 -47.57 -45.01
N VAL A 38 -25.58 -46.65 -46.00
CA VAL A 38 -24.72 -46.21 -47.16
C VAL A 38 -24.77 -44.64 -47.24
N TRP A 39 -23.76 -43.80 -47.58
CA TRP A 39 -22.93 -43.53 -48.80
C TRP A 39 -23.60 -42.65 -49.92
N PRO A 40 -22.89 -41.83 -50.75
CA PRO A 40 -22.83 -40.36 -50.55
C PRO A 40 -22.83 -39.43 -51.82
N LEU A 41 -22.79 -38.10 -51.61
CA LEU A 41 -22.14 -36.98 -52.36
C LEU A 41 -22.29 -35.69 -51.49
N VAL A 42 -21.46 -34.64 -51.36
CA VAL A 42 -20.22 -34.05 -51.98
C VAL A 42 -20.47 -32.81 -52.89
N PHE A 43 -19.54 -31.82 -52.82
CA PHE A 43 -19.52 -30.41 -53.35
C PHE A 43 -20.22 -29.34 -52.47
N PHE A 44 -19.64 -28.16 -52.18
CA PHE A 44 -18.25 -27.62 -52.25
C PHE A 44 -18.17 -26.28 -51.46
N LEU A 45 -16.96 -25.85 -51.00
CA LEU A 45 -16.50 -24.47 -50.61
C LEU A 45 -17.51 -23.42 -50.04
N SER A 46 -17.23 -22.61 -49.01
CA SER A 46 -15.93 -22.03 -48.60
C SER A 46 -15.99 -21.21 -47.29
N PHE A 47 -14.83 -21.07 -46.61
CA PHE A 47 -14.43 -20.04 -45.61
C PHE A 47 -15.10 -19.93 -44.21
N PHE A 48 -14.28 -19.43 -43.27
CA PHE A 48 -14.53 -19.06 -41.87
C PHE A 48 -15.00 -20.14 -40.88
N SER A 49 -14.03 -20.91 -40.37
CA SER A 49 -14.06 -21.43 -39.00
C SER A 49 -13.70 -20.32 -38.00
N LEU A 50 -14.69 -19.81 -37.28
CA LEU A 50 -14.48 -19.00 -36.07
C LEU A 50 -14.46 -19.95 -34.87
N GLU A 51 -13.42 -19.84 -34.03
CA GLU A 51 -13.29 -20.70 -32.84
C GLU A 51 -14.35 -20.35 -31.80
N TRP A 52 -15.18 -21.33 -31.45
CA TRP A 52 -16.25 -21.15 -30.47
C TRP A 52 -15.70 -21.30 -29.06
N ASN A 53 -14.98 -20.27 -28.62
CA ASN A 53 -14.56 -20.11 -27.24
C ASN A 53 -15.78 -20.20 -26.31
N GLY A 54 -15.61 -20.81 -25.14
CA GLY A 54 -16.69 -21.26 -24.24
C GLY A 54 -17.43 -20.15 -23.49
N LEU A 55 -17.94 -19.14 -24.20
CA LEU A 55 -18.88 -18.16 -23.67
C LEU A 55 -20.20 -18.87 -23.30
N THR A 56 -20.33 -19.21 -22.01
CA THR A 56 -21.65 -19.26 -21.39
C THR A 56 -22.26 -17.86 -21.46
N LEU A 57 -22.98 -17.59 -22.54
CA LEU A 57 -23.90 -16.46 -22.61
C LEU A 57 -24.90 -16.58 -21.47
N SER A 58 -24.58 -15.89 -20.37
CA SER A 58 -25.59 -15.47 -19.41
C SER A 58 -26.76 -14.86 -20.20
N PRO A 59 -28.02 -15.18 -19.86
CA PRO A 59 -29.15 -14.63 -20.61
C PRO A 59 -29.05 -13.12 -20.54
N GLN A 60 -28.77 -12.47 -21.67
CA GLN A 60 -28.81 -11.02 -21.76
C GLN A 60 -30.19 -10.60 -21.27
N LYS A 61 -30.24 -9.91 -20.13
CA LYS A 61 -31.36 -9.01 -19.85
C LYS A 61 -31.43 -8.12 -21.07
N VAL A 62 -32.52 -8.21 -21.82
CA VAL A 62 -32.85 -7.17 -22.80
C VAL A 62 -33.01 -5.90 -21.98
N ALA A 63 -32.01 -5.02 -22.04
CA ALA A 63 -32.07 -3.75 -21.35
C ALA A 63 -33.31 -3.00 -21.87
N ALA A 64 -34.09 -2.44 -20.94
CA ALA A 64 -35.11 -1.48 -21.34
C ALA A 64 -34.36 -0.26 -21.86
N ALA A 65 -34.50 0.03 -23.16
CA ALA A 65 -33.85 1.18 -23.78
C ALA A 65 -34.18 2.46 -23.00
N ALA A 66 -33.23 3.41 -22.95
CA ALA A 66 -33.42 4.67 -22.27
C ALA A 66 -34.66 5.43 -22.79
N VAL A 67 -35.59 5.75 -21.89
CA VAL A 67 -36.80 6.54 -22.16
C VAL A 67 -36.80 7.77 -21.28
N VAL A 68 -36.93 8.95 -21.89
CA VAL A 68 -37.13 10.21 -21.17
C VAL A 68 -38.59 10.31 -20.72
N VAL A 69 -38.80 10.48 -19.41
CA VAL A 69 -40.13 10.58 -18.77
C VAL A 69 -40.39 11.96 -18.14
N LEU A 70 -39.35 12.78 -18.03
CA LEU A 70 -39.39 14.20 -17.75
C LEU A 70 -38.33 14.87 -18.63
N ASP A 71 -38.70 15.97 -19.29
CA ASP A 71 -37.80 16.92 -19.92
C ASP A 71 -38.41 18.31 -19.67
N ASP A 72 -37.61 19.28 -19.22
CA ASP A 72 -38.09 20.55 -18.64
C ASP A 72 -36.99 21.61 -18.83
N ASP A 73 -37.23 22.61 -19.68
CA ASP A 73 -36.29 23.68 -20.04
C ASP A 73 -36.26 24.86 -19.03
N ALA A 74 -36.72 24.57 -17.80
CA ALA A 74 -36.89 25.51 -16.69
C ALA A 74 -37.61 26.84 -17.03
N SER A 75 -38.37 26.92 -18.12
CA SER A 75 -38.91 28.19 -18.62
C SER A 75 -40.13 28.70 -17.85
N GLN A 76 -41.09 27.82 -17.53
CA GLN A 76 -42.36 28.17 -16.86
C GLN A 76 -42.90 27.04 -15.98
N LEU A 77 -42.96 27.23 -14.66
CA LEU A 77 -43.35 26.18 -13.71
C LEU A 77 -44.77 25.66 -13.97
N ALA A 78 -45.74 26.56 -14.23
CA ALA A 78 -47.12 26.19 -14.53
C ALA A 78 -47.27 25.52 -15.90
N GLY A 79 -46.52 25.97 -16.91
CA GLY A 79 -46.52 25.39 -18.26
C GLY A 79 -45.97 23.96 -18.25
N SER A 80 -44.88 23.76 -17.53
CA SER A 80 -44.28 22.46 -17.23
C SER A 80 -45.08 21.62 -16.22
N GLY A 81 -46.23 22.09 -15.71
CA GLY A 81 -47.14 21.30 -14.87
C GLY A 81 -46.63 20.99 -13.46
N TRP A 82 -45.75 21.83 -12.88
CA TRP A 82 -45.31 21.70 -11.50
C TRP A 82 -46.39 22.16 -10.50
N SER A 83 -46.52 21.43 -9.40
CA SER A 83 -47.25 21.89 -8.22
C SER A 83 -46.27 22.50 -7.23
N VAL A 84 -46.42 23.78 -6.89
CA VAL A 84 -45.47 24.54 -6.06
C VAL A 84 -46.16 25.16 -4.85
N THR A 85 -45.52 25.08 -3.68
CA THR A 85 -45.99 25.72 -2.44
C THR A 85 -46.05 27.24 -2.59
N SER A 86 -47.09 27.86 -2.03
CA SER A 86 -47.22 29.33 -2.04
C SER A 86 -46.02 30.03 -1.39
N ALA A 87 -45.52 31.08 -2.05
CA ALA A 87 -44.36 31.83 -1.59
C ALA A 87 -44.56 32.44 -0.19
N SER A 88 -43.48 32.53 0.59
CA SER A 88 -43.49 33.14 1.92
C SER A 88 -42.26 34.01 2.15
N SER A 89 -42.33 34.91 3.13
CA SER A 89 -41.18 35.72 3.56
C SER A 89 -39.98 34.80 3.86
N GLY A 90 -38.88 35.04 3.15
CA GLY A 90 -37.63 34.30 3.24
C GLY A 90 -37.54 32.99 2.44
N THR A 91 -38.61 32.48 1.83
CA THR A 91 -38.53 31.24 1.02
C THR A 91 -39.57 31.13 -0.09
N TYR A 92 -39.09 30.81 -1.30
CA TYR A 92 -39.91 30.64 -2.49
C TYR A 92 -39.19 29.79 -3.56
N ILE A 93 -39.99 29.30 -4.51
CA ILE A 93 -39.56 28.76 -5.79
C ILE A 93 -40.36 29.50 -6.86
N THR A 94 -39.70 30.04 -7.89
CA THR A 94 -40.35 30.85 -8.95
C THR A 94 -39.62 30.77 -10.28
N ASP A 95 -40.30 31.12 -11.37
CA ASP A 95 -39.75 31.31 -12.71
C ASP A 95 -39.69 32.80 -13.09
N HIS A 96 -39.04 33.12 -14.22
CA HIS A 96 -38.95 34.47 -14.82
C HIS A 96 -40.29 35.21 -14.92
N THR A 97 -41.38 34.47 -15.18
CA THR A 97 -42.73 35.01 -15.37
C THR A 97 -43.61 34.99 -14.12
N GLY A 98 -43.15 34.39 -13.02
CA GLY A 98 -43.91 34.23 -11.78
C GLY A 98 -45.20 33.41 -11.93
N THR A 99 -45.20 32.32 -12.72
CA THR A 99 -46.45 31.62 -13.10
C THR A 99 -47.25 30.98 -11.95
N LEU A 100 -46.67 30.83 -10.76
CA LEU A 100 -47.20 30.05 -9.63
C LEU A 100 -47.28 30.86 -8.32
N PRO A 101 -48.02 30.39 -7.28
CA PRO A 101 -48.76 31.31 -6.42
C PRO A 101 -47.88 32.10 -5.43
N ASN A 102 -47.88 33.42 -5.60
CA ASN A 102 -47.40 34.41 -4.63
C ASN A 102 -48.58 35.19 -3.98
N PRO A 103 -49.46 34.54 -3.21
CA PRO A 103 -50.66 35.18 -2.64
C PRO A 103 -50.34 36.18 -1.52
N ASN A 104 -49.10 36.15 -1.01
CA ASN A 104 -48.63 36.97 0.10
C ASN A 104 -47.90 38.24 -0.36
N GLY A 105 -47.73 38.46 -1.68
CA GLY A 105 -47.01 39.63 -2.21
C GLY A 105 -45.53 39.67 -1.83
N VAL A 106 -44.89 38.50 -1.70
CA VAL A 106 -43.47 38.39 -1.34
C VAL A 106 -42.61 39.03 -2.43
N MET A 107 -41.71 39.93 -2.03
CA MET A 107 -40.67 40.44 -2.93
C MET A 107 -39.68 39.30 -3.24
N MET A 108 -39.68 38.86 -4.50
CA MET A 108 -38.76 37.84 -5.01
C MET A 108 -37.58 38.49 -5.72
N LYS A 109 -36.44 37.80 -5.77
CA LYS A 109 -35.34 38.14 -6.69
C LYS A 109 -35.81 37.96 -8.15
N PRO A 110 -35.28 38.75 -9.10
CA PRO A 110 -35.50 38.49 -10.52
C PRO A 110 -34.86 37.16 -10.90
N VAL A 111 -35.50 36.43 -11.81
CA VAL A 111 -34.99 35.16 -12.35
C VAL A 111 -34.73 35.36 -13.85
N PRO A 112 -33.59 34.93 -14.41
CA PRO A 112 -33.34 34.99 -15.85
C PRO A 112 -34.37 34.20 -16.67
N GLU A 113 -34.56 34.58 -17.93
CA GLU A 113 -35.39 33.83 -18.88
C GLU A 113 -34.83 32.41 -19.08
N GLY A 114 -35.69 31.41 -19.07
CA GLY A 114 -35.29 29.98 -19.14
C GLY A 114 -34.75 29.41 -17.82
N GLN A 115 -35.10 29.98 -16.66
CA GLN A 115 -34.63 29.48 -15.36
C GLN A 115 -35.72 29.43 -14.27
N TYR A 116 -35.56 28.46 -13.37
CA TYR A 116 -36.22 28.39 -12.06
C TYR A 116 -35.24 28.85 -10.98
N LEU A 117 -35.67 29.73 -10.08
CA LEU A 117 -34.94 30.10 -8.87
C LEU A 117 -35.54 29.40 -7.65
N ILE A 118 -34.69 28.75 -6.87
CA ILE A 118 -34.97 28.21 -5.55
C ILE A 118 -34.25 29.10 -4.52
N TYR A 119 -35.01 29.85 -3.69
CA TYR A 119 -34.45 30.80 -2.72
C TYR A 119 -34.94 30.54 -1.29
N GLY A 120 -34.05 30.54 -0.30
CA GLY A 120 -34.38 30.25 1.11
C GLY A 120 -33.36 30.77 2.13
N ASP A 121 -33.71 31.81 2.90
CA ASP A 121 -32.83 32.54 3.81
C ASP A 121 -33.11 32.32 5.33
N GLU A 122 -32.37 33.06 6.16
CA GLU A 122 -32.50 33.08 7.63
C GLU A 122 -33.90 33.49 8.14
N VAL A 123 -34.66 34.28 7.39
CA VAL A 123 -36.03 34.69 7.75
C VAL A 123 -36.99 33.51 7.61
N ALA A 124 -36.79 32.65 6.61
CA ALA A 124 -37.49 31.37 6.53
C ALA A 124 -37.03 30.39 7.61
N ALA A 125 -35.72 30.35 7.89
CA ALA A 125 -35.15 29.49 8.92
C ALA A 125 -35.76 29.77 10.31
N ALA A 126 -35.73 31.03 10.74
CA ALA A 126 -36.29 31.47 12.03
C ALA A 126 -37.82 31.27 12.11
N ALA A 127 -38.52 31.36 10.97
CA ALA A 127 -39.96 31.15 10.90
C ALA A 127 -40.39 29.67 10.78
N ASN A 128 -39.44 28.72 10.79
CA ASN A 128 -39.67 27.28 10.51
C ASN A 128 -40.43 27.04 9.20
N LYS A 129 -40.05 27.76 8.14
CA LYS A 129 -40.65 27.66 6.80
C LYS A 129 -39.74 26.88 5.84
N TYR A 130 -40.38 26.23 4.88
CA TYR A 130 -39.75 25.53 3.76
C TYR A 130 -40.69 25.61 2.55
N THR A 131 -40.14 25.50 1.34
CA THR A 131 -40.92 25.43 0.10
C THR A 131 -40.59 24.16 -0.67
N PHE A 132 -41.49 23.75 -1.58
CA PHE A 132 -41.23 22.65 -2.49
C PHE A 132 -42.01 22.76 -3.80
N MET A 133 -41.46 22.13 -4.83
CA MET A 133 -42.10 21.84 -6.11
C MET A 133 -42.26 20.32 -6.27
N THR A 134 -43.33 19.84 -6.88
CA THR A 134 -43.60 18.42 -7.12
C THR A 134 -44.26 18.18 -8.47
N LYS A 135 -43.81 17.15 -9.21
CA LYS A 135 -44.35 16.72 -10.50
C LYS A 135 -44.50 15.19 -10.48
N VAL A 136 -45.63 14.68 -10.99
CA VAL A 136 -46.04 13.26 -10.91
C VAL A 136 -45.99 12.63 -12.29
N PHE A 137 -45.18 11.58 -12.46
CA PHE A 137 -44.93 10.89 -13.73
C PHE A 137 -44.35 9.49 -13.46
N PRO A 138 -44.54 8.50 -14.34
CA PRO A 138 -44.07 7.13 -14.11
C PRO A 138 -42.54 7.03 -14.13
N ILE A 139 -41.96 6.30 -13.17
CA ILE A 139 -40.51 6.04 -13.10
C ILE A 139 -40.25 4.51 -13.03
N GLY A 140 -41.04 3.78 -12.25
CA GLY A 140 -40.96 2.32 -12.14
C GLY A 140 -39.84 1.81 -11.23
N ALA A 141 -39.66 0.49 -11.21
CA ALA A 141 -38.72 -0.19 -10.30
C ALA A 141 -37.32 -0.44 -10.91
N GLY A 142 -37.12 -0.05 -12.17
CA GLY A 142 -35.86 -0.23 -12.90
C GLY A 142 -34.82 0.84 -12.58
N PRO A 143 -33.72 0.90 -13.35
CA PRO A 143 -32.76 1.98 -13.25
C PRO A 143 -33.37 3.29 -13.74
N TRP A 144 -32.96 4.40 -13.13
CA TRP A 144 -33.35 5.75 -13.51
C TRP A 144 -32.23 6.76 -13.21
N LEU A 145 -32.22 7.86 -13.95
CA LEU A 145 -31.30 8.98 -13.82
C LEU A 145 -32.10 10.28 -13.87
N LEU A 146 -31.98 11.09 -12.83
CA LEU A 146 -32.33 12.51 -12.84
C LEU A 146 -31.09 13.31 -13.23
N GLU A 147 -31.14 13.98 -14.37
CA GLU A 147 -30.21 15.03 -14.79
C GLU A 147 -30.83 16.39 -14.46
N PHE A 148 -30.01 17.34 -14.00
CA PHE A 148 -30.40 18.74 -13.92
C PHE A 148 -29.18 19.64 -14.08
N ASP A 149 -29.34 20.73 -14.82
CA ASP A 149 -28.30 21.75 -14.95
C ASP A 149 -28.56 22.83 -13.89
N ALA A 150 -27.52 23.21 -13.14
CA ALA A 150 -27.64 24.11 -11.99
C ALA A 150 -26.44 25.02 -11.78
N ARG A 151 -26.73 26.27 -11.41
CA ARG A 151 -25.79 27.25 -10.87
C ARG A 151 -26.16 27.54 -9.41
N ILE A 152 -25.21 27.32 -8.51
CA ILE A 152 -25.38 27.47 -7.06
C ILE A 152 -24.65 28.76 -6.66
N ASP A 153 -25.37 29.76 -6.17
CA ASP A 153 -24.79 31.03 -5.68
C ASP A 153 -24.54 31.00 -4.15
N ASP A 154 -25.37 30.27 -3.40
CA ASP A 154 -25.10 29.84 -2.02
C ASP A 154 -25.97 28.61 -1.66
N LEU A 155 -25.54 27.84 -0.67
CA LEU A 155 -26.33 26.85 0.05
C LEU A 155 -26.16 27.06 1.54
N ILE A 156 -27.18 26.73 2.35
CA ILE A 156 -27.06 26.80 3.81
C ILE A 156 -26.01 25.83 4.37
N GLU A 157 -25.36 26.24 5.44
CA GLU A 157 -24.70 25.38 6.43
C GLU A 157 -25.73 24.98 7.50
N VAL A 158 -25.75 23.72 7.98
CA VAL A 158 -26.75 23.23 8.95
C VAL A 158 -26.10 22.48 10.12
N ASN A 159 -26.48 22.83 11.35
CA ASN A 159 -26.12 22.04 12.52
C ASN A 159 -27.14 20.89 12.69
N GLU A 160 -26.80 19.72 12.14
CA GLU A 160 -27.64 18.52 12.17
C GLU A 160 -27.41 17.65 13.41
N ALA A 161 -28.43 16.83 13.74
CA ALA A 161 -28.33 15.78 14.74
C ALA A 161 -28.47 14.41 14.02
N PRO A 162 -27.35 13.75 13.61
CA PRO A 162 -27.40 12.59 12.73
C PRO A 162 -28.24 11.43 13.27
N THR A 163 -28.30 11.30 14.60
CA THR A 163 -29.07 10.29 15.35
C THR A 163 -30.59 10.36 15.14
N LEU A 164 -31.13 11.44 14.55
CA LEU A 164 -32.55 11.60 14.25
C LEU A 164 -32.90 11.48 12.75
N GLY A 165 -31.90 11.39 11.86
CA GLY A 165 -32.11 11.24 10.42
C GLY A 165 -32.89 12.39 9.75
N ILE A 166 -32.79 13.62 10.27
CA ILE A 166 -33.48 14.82 9.77
C ILE A 166 -32.52 15.64 8.89
N ILE A 167 -32.43 15.30 7.60
CA ILE A 167 -31.55 16.01 6.65
C ILE A 167 -32.23 17.23 6.00
N ARG A 168 -31.52 18.38 5.96
CA ARG A 168 -32.00 19.71 5.54
C ARG A 168 -31.08 20.35 4.49
N GLY A 169 -31.45 21.51 3.94
CA GLY A 169 -30.82 22.07 2.73
C GLY A 169 -31.68 21.91 1.48
N LEU A 170 -31.06 21.89 0.29
CA LEU A 170 -31.73 21.68 -0.99
C LEU A 170 -31.85 20.18 -1.30
N SER A 171 -33.07 19.65 -1.28
CA SER A 171 -33.32 18.21 -1.39
C SER A 171 -33.97 17.79 -2.70
N PHE A 172 -33.49 16.70 -3.29
CA PHE A 172 -34.13 15.98 -4.39
C PHE A 172 -34.71 14.67 -3.85
N GLU A 173 -36.05 14.58 -3.80
CA GLU A 173 -36.83 13.42 -3.35
C GLU A 173 -37.47 12.74 -4.57
N VAL A 174 -37.01 11.54 -4.90
CA VAL A 174 -37.52 10.71 -6.01
C VAL A 174 -38.35 9.56 -5.44
N LYS A 175 -39.56 9.38 -5.96
CA LYS A 175 -40.45 8.26 -5.63
C LYS A 175 -40.64 7.37 -6.84
N ALA A 176 -40.35 6.09 -6.67
CA ALA A 176 -40.28 5.13 -7.76
C ALA A 176 -40.74 3.75 -7.26
N ALA A 177 -41.83 3.22 -7.83
CA ALA A 177 -42.41 1.90 -7.54
C ALA A 177 -42.57 1.58 -6.04
N GLY A 178 -43.10 2.53 -5.27
CA GLY A 178 -43.35 2.35 -3.83
C GLY A 178 -42.10 2.45 -2.93
N LYS A 179 -41.00 2.98 -3.45
CA LYS A 179 -39.80 3.37 -2.71
C LYS A 179 -39.57 4.88 -2.80
N THR A 180 -38.93 5.47 -1.79
CA THR A 180 -38.42 6.86 -1.83
C THR A 180 -36.90 6.88 -1.70
N VAL A 181 -36.23 7.69 -2.52
CA VAL A 181 -34.83 8.10 -2.34
C VAL A 181 -34.80 9.61 -2.08
N LYS A 182 -33.97 10.07 -1.13
CA LYS A 182 -33.76 11.50 -0.87
C LYS A 182 -32.26 11.81 -0.81
N VAL A 183 -31.79 12.61 -1.76
CA VAL A 183 -30.47 13.26 -1.79
C VAL A 183 -30.63 14.70 -1.33
N THR A 184 -29.65 15.29 -0.66
CA THR A 184 -29.72 16.68 -0.17
C THR A 184 -28.35 17.35 -0.22
N LEU A 185 -28.32 18.58 -0.74
CA LEU A 185 -27.13 19.44 -0.86
C LEU A 185 -27.13 20.49 0.27
N GLN A 186 -25.97 20.69 0.87
CA GLN A 186 -25.59 21.78 1.77
C GLN A 186 -24.28 22.41 1.25
N ARG A 187 -23.82 23.55 1.82
CA ARG A 187 -22.67 24.29 1.26
C ARG A 187 -21.42 23.43 1.05
N ASP A 188 -21.09 22.62 2.05
CA ASP A 188 -19.88 21.82 2.12
C ASP A 188 -20.12 20.34 1.80
N LYS A 189 -21.36 19.84 1.88
CA LYS A 189 -21.64 18.38 1.89
C LYS A 189 -22.88 17.90 1.14
N VAL A 190 -22.85 16.62 0.74
CA VAL A 190 -23.98 15.90 0.15
C VAL A 190 -24.44 14.76 1.06
N LEU A 191 -25.71 14.84 1.50
CA LEU A 191 -26.33 13.92 2.45
C LEU A 191 -27.35 13.02 1.76
N VAL A 192 -27.35 11.70 2.06
CA VAL A 192 -28.31 10.75 1.48
C VAL A 192 -28.95 9.85 2.53
N LYS A 193 -30.29 9.72 2.45
CA LYS A 193 -31.11 9.03 3.44
C LYS A 193 -31.48 7.60 3.01
N SER A 194 -31.06 6.61 3.81
CA SER A 194 -31.53 5.23 3.74
C SER A 194 -32.33 4.90 5.00
N SER A 195 -33.64 4.69 4.85
CA SER A 195 -34.57 4.45 5.95
C SER A 195 -34.47 5.47 7.09
N SER A 196 -34.19 5.04 8.32
CA SER A 196 -34.10 5.87 9.53
C SER A 196 -32.68 6.35 9.86
N ILE A 197 -31.70 6.12 8.97
CA ILE A 197 -30.28 6.37 9.21
C ILE A 197 -29.71 7.26 8.09
N LEU A 198 -28.82 8.18 8.45
CA LEU A 198 -27.94 8.90 7.50
C LEU A 198 -26.84 7.92 7.06
N VAL A 199 -26.74 7.62 5.76
CA VAL A 199 -25.82 6.56 5.27
C VAL A 199 -24.45 7.09 4.84
N ALA A 200 -24.35 8.35 4.44
CA ALA A 200 -23.08 8.98 4.15
C ALA A 200 -23.17 10.50 4.31
N ASP A 201 -22.01 11.07 4.62
CA ASP A 201 -21.65 12.47 4.50
C ASP A 201 -20.45 12.50 3.53
N TYR A 202 -20.40 13.46 2.62
CA TYR A 202 -19.35 13.59 1.61
C TYR A 202 -19.04 15.07 1.41
N GLU A 203 -17.85 15.49 1.79
CA GLU A 203 -17.46 16.89 1.90
C GLU A 203 -16.73 17.41 0.64
N HIS A 204 -16.76 18.73 0.44
CA HIS A 204 -16.12 19.47 -0.66
C HIS A 204 -16.54 19.06 -2.09
N LEU A 205 -17.78 18.59 -2.25
CA LEU A 205 -18.34 18.18 -3.55
C LEU A 205 -19.06 19.29 -4.34
N ILE A 206 -19.40 20.42 -3.71
CA ILE A 206 -20.10 21.53 -4.38
C ILE A 206 -19.08 22.43 -5.09
N PRO A 207 -19.23 22.70 -6.40
CA PRO A 207 -18.38 23.67 -7.10
C PRO A 207 -18.68 25.11 -6.66
N ASP A 208 -17.62 25.91 -6.49
CA ASP A 208 -17.65 27.32 -6.05
C ASP A 208 -16.99 28.23 -7.11
N ASP A 209 -17.39 28.06 -8.38
CA ASP A 209 -16.92 28.87 -9.52
C ASP A 209 -18.02 29.79 -10.11
N GLY A 210 -19.25 29.69 -9.60
CA GLY A 210 -20.41 30.44 -10.05
C GLY A 210 -20.93 30.05 -11.45
N LEU A 211 -20.54 28.89 -11.99
CA LEU A 211 -20.96 28.40 -13.30
C LEU A 211 -22.17 27.47 -13.22
N PHE A 212 -22.75 27.16 -14.39
CA PHE A 212 -23.71 26.07 -14.53
C PHE A 212 -23.00 24.74 -14.72
N HIS A 213 -23.42 23.72 -13.95
CA HIS A 213 -22.91 22.36 -14.04
C HIS A 213 -24.04 21.35 -14.25
N ARG A 214 -23.73 20.25 -14.94
CA ARG A 214 -24.69 19.15 -15.16
C ARG A 214 -24.65 18.14 -14.03
N TRP A 215 -25.59 18.21 -13.11
CA TRP A 215 -25.72 17.24 -12.02
C TRP A 215 -26.48 16.00 -12.47
N GLY A 216 -26.07 14.84 -11.96
CA GLY A 216 -26.77 13.58 -12.15
C GLY A 216 -27.02 12.85 -10.82
N ILE A 217 -28.22 12.31 -10.65
CA ILE A 217 -28.62 11.46 -9.53
C ILE A 217 -29.26 10.20 -10.10
N ALA A 218 -28.58 9.05 -10.00
CA ALA A 218 -29.04 7.79 -10.60
C ALA A 218 -29.16 6.63 -9.63
N TYR A 219 -30.12 5.74 -9.90
CA TYR A 219 -30.37 4.46 -9.24
C TYR A 219 -30.18 3.33 -10.26
N ASP A 220 -29.50 2.25 -9.87
CA ASP A 220 -29.16 1.12 -10.76
C ASP A 220 -30.27 0.06 -10.90
N GLY A 221 -31.42 0.25 -10.24
CA GLY A 221 -32.49 -0.76 -10.14
C GLY A 221 -32.27 -1.82 -9.04
N SER A 222 -31.01 -2.15 -8.71
CA SER A 222 -30.63 -3.27 -7.82
C SER A 222 -30.46 -2.87 -6.36
N GLY A 223 -30.01 -1.65 -6.08
CA GLY A 223 -29.71 -1.15 -4.73
C GLY A 223 -28.55 -0.15 -4.66
N LYS A 224 -27.92 0.21 -5.78
CA LYS A 224 -26.83 1.20 -5.86
C LYS A 224 -27.37 2.56 -6.28
N MET A 225 -26.86 3.61 -5.65
CA MET A 225 -27.06 5.01 -6.04
C MET A 225 -25.73 5.63 -6.47
N LEU A 226 -25.83 6.58 -7.39
CA LEU A 226 -24.72 7.22 -8.07
C LEU A 226 -24.99 8.73 -8.12
N LEU A 227 -23.96 9.55 -7.95
CA LEU A 227 -24.02 11.00 -8.14
C LEU A 227 -22.93 11.43 -9.15
N SER A 228 -23.23 12.45 -9.95
CA SER A 228 -22.29 13.03 -10.91
C SER A 228 -22.41 14.55 -11.03
N ILE A 229 -21.34 15.17 -11.56
CA ILE A 229 -21.28 16.56 -11.99
C ILE A 229 -20.51 16.60 -13.32
N ASP A 230 -20.99 17.30 -14.34
CA ASP A 230 -20.39 17.44 -15.67
C ASP A 230 -20.05 16.08 -16.32
N GLU A 231 -21.00 15.14 -16.24
CA GLU A 231 -20.85 13.74 -16.68
C GLU A 231 -19.76 12.93 -15.94
N MET A 232 -19.08 13.49 -14.93
CA MET A 232 -18.16 12.77 -14.05
C MET A 232 -18.89 12.20 -12.83
N ARG A 233 -18.82 10.88 -12.64
CA ARG A 233 -19.36 10.20 -11.45
C ARG A 233 -18.49 10.50 -10.22
N ILE A 234 -19.02 11.29 -9.28
CA ILE A 234 -18.30 11.73 -8.06
C ILE A 234 -18.49 10.79 -6.86
N VAL A 235 -19.64 10.10 -6.75
CA VAL A 235 -20.00 9.31 -5.56
C VAL A 235 -20.79 8.06 -5.97
N SER A 236 -20.61 6.98 -5.22
CA SER A 236 -21.28 5.68 -5.40
C SER A 236 -21.51 5.00 -4.03
N PHE A 237 -22.73 4.61 -3.71
CA PHE A 237 -23.05 3.90 -2.46
C PHE A 237 -24.25 2.95 -2.60
N ASN A 238 -24.34 1.96 -1.71
CA ASN A 238 -25.47 1.05 -1.61
C ASN A 238 -26.55 1.64 -0.68
N ILE A 239 -27.81 1.48 -1.05
CA ILE A 239 -28.98 2.00 -0.33
C ILE A 239 -30.05 0.90 -0.18
N ALA A 240 -30.83 0.97 0.89
CA ALA A 240 -32.07 0.22 1.04
C ALA A 240 -33.24 1.22 1.04
N PRO A 241 -33.76 1.63 -0.15
CA PRO A 241 -34.71 2.74 -0.21
C PRO A 241 -35.99 2.42 0.57
N PRO A 242 -36.41 3.28 1.53
CA PRO A 242 -37.55 3.03 2.37
C PRO A 242 -38.85 2.88 1.56
N VAL A 243 -39.69 1.93 2.00
CA VAL A 243 -41.02 1.72 1.43
C VAL A 243 -41.90 2.94 1.72
N SER A 244 -42.57 3.44 0.69
CA SER A 244 -43.38 4.66 0.72
C SER A 244 -44.63 4.52 -0.12
N SER A 245 -45.78 4.92 0.42
CA SER A 245 -47.02 5.04 -0.35
C SER A 245 -47.05 6.34 -1.18
N GLY A 246 -47.63 6.27 -2.37
CA GLY A 246 -47.75 7.39 -3.30
C GLY A 246 -47.69 6.93 -4.76
N ALA A 247 -47.83 7.88 -5.68
CA ALA A 247 -47.49 7.70 -7.09
C ALA A 247 -46.02 8.09 -7.33
N ASP A 248 -45.44 7.58 -8.41
CA ASP A 248 -44.09 7.95 -8.86
C ASP A 248 -44.02 9.45 -9.12
N SER A 249 -42.95 10.10 -8.63
CA SER A 249 -42.84 11.56 -8.62
C SER A 249 -41.42 12.05 -8.34
N LEU A 250 -41.13 13.24 -8.85
CA LEU A 250 -39.99 14.05 -8.44
C LEU A 250 -40.50 15.22 -7.57
N LYS A 251 -39.83 15.43 -6.44
CA LYS A 251 -40.08 16.54 -5.52
C LYS A 251 -38.77 17.22 -5.15
N ILE A 252 -38.69 18.53 -5.34
CA ILE A 252 -37.53 19.34 -4.93
C ILE A 252 -37.96 20.20 -3.73
N ILE A 253 -37.17 20.17 -2.65
CA ILE A 253 -37.53 20.75 -1.34
C ILE A 253 -36.42 21.70 -0.88
N ASN A 254 -36.79 22.95 -0.59
CA ASN A 254 -35.88 23.96 -0.05
C ASN A 254 -36.12 24.13 1.46
N THR A 255 -35.16 23.75 2.29
CA THR A 255 -35.32 23.63 3.76
C THR A 255 -34.25 24.42 4.53
N SER A 256 -34.45 25.73 4.74
CA SER A 256 -33.50 26.61 5.45
C SER A 256 -33.46 26.47 6.98
N MET A 257 -34.38 25.71 7.57
CA MET A 257 -34.51 25.58 9.04
C MET A 257 -33.25 24.97 9.70
N ASN A 258 -32.82 25.48 10.87
CA ASN A 258 -31.53 25.16 11.55
C ASN A 258 -30.27 25.58 10.78
N SER A 259 -30.35 26.56 9.87
CA SER A 259 -29.17 27.18 9.26
C SER A 259 -28.20 27.75 10.32
N VAL A 260 -26.90 27.49 10.16
CA VAL A 260 -25.81 28.14 10.91
C VAL A 260 -25.39 29.44 10.21
N SER A 261 -25.20 29.38 8.88
CA SER A 261 -24.78 30.54 8.08
C SER A 261 -25.30 30.51 6.64
N GLY A 262 -25.52 31.71 6.08
CA GLY A 262 -25.95 31.97 4.70
C GLY A 262 -27.32 31.40 4.32
N HIS A 263 -27.54 31.22 3.02
CA HIS A 263 -28.86 30.98 2.43
C HIS A 263 -28.79 29.98 1.26
N ASN A 264 -29.94 29.44 0.86
CA ASN A 264 -30.05 28.68 -0.40
C ASN A 264 -30.40 29.65 -1.53
N GLU A 265 -29.58 29.70 -2.57
CA GLU A 265 -29.85 30.42 -3.82
C GLU A 265 -29.32 29.61 -5.00
N VAL A 266 -30.23 28.87 -5.64
CA VAL A 266 -29.90 27.94 -6.72
C VAL A 266 -30.79 28.21 -7.93
N TYR A 267 -30.15 28.38 -9.08
CA TYR A 267 -30.78 28.57 -10.38
C TYR A 267 -30.70 27.24 -11.14
N LEU A 268 -31.82 26.76 -11.65
CA LEU A 268 -31.92 25.58 -12.52
C LEU A 268 -32.34 26.04 -13.92
N ASP A 269 -31.64 25.60 -14.97
CA ASP A 269 -31.94 25.87 -16.37
C ASP A 269 -32.36 24.61 -17.17
N HIS A 270 -32.15 23.41 -16.62
CA HIS A 270 -32.69 22.15 -17.17
C HIS A 270 -33.03 21.12 -16.09
N LEU A 271 -34.10 20.33 -16.29
CA LEU A 271 -34.38 19.11 -15.53
C LEU A 271 -34.89 17.98 -16.44
N LYS A 272 -34.28 16.79 -16.33
CA LYS A 272 -34.62 15.62 -17.15
C LYS A 272 -34.58 14.33 -16.34
N MET A 273 -35.58 13.46 -16.50
CA MET A 273 -35.57 12.11 -15.94
C MET A 273 -35.56 11.09 -17.07
N THR A 274 -34.55 10.24 -17.06
CA THR A 274 -34.39 9.09 -17.96
C THR A 274 -34.60 7.79 -17.17
N VAL A 275 -35.30 6.80 -17.74
CA VAL A 275 -35.51 5.47 -17.14
C VAL A 275 -35.09 4.37 -18.11
N GLY A 276 -34.69 3.21 -17.58
CA GLY A 276 -34.24 2.07 -18.39
C GLY A 276 -32.72 1.88 -18.30
N GLU A 277 -31.99 2.32 -19.32
CA GLU A 277 -30.53 2.23 -19.38
C GLU A 277 -29.87 3.52 -18.87
N LEU A 278 -28.82 3.38 -18.06
CA LEU A 278 -28.01 4.49 -17.55
C LEU A 278 -26.87 4.83 -18.52
N PRO A 279 -26.48 6.11 -18.69
CA PRO A 279 -25.37 6.49 -19.56
C PRO A 279 -24.04 5.86 -19.11
N GLN A 280 -23.11 5.67 -20.04
CA GLN A 280 -21.87 4.91 -19.80
C GLN A 280 -21.05 5.48 -18.62
N TRP A 281 -20.98 6.81 -18.46
CA TRP A 281 -20.27 7.44 -17.34
C TRP A 281 -20.80 7.04 -15.96
N ALA A 282 -22.08 6.67 -15.85
CA ALA A 282 -22.68 6.24 -14.59
C ALA A 282 -22.27 4.79 -14.24
N GLN A 283 -21.91 4.00 -15.25
CA GLN A 283 -21.62 2.57 -15.09
C GLN A 283 -20.16 2.30 -14.68
N VAL A 284 -19.26 3.28 -14.85
CA VAL A 284 -17.80 3.13 -14.70
C VAL A 284 -17.21 3.87 -13.49
N GLU A 285 -15.98 3.56 -13.11
CA GLU A 285 -15.22 4.07 -11.96
C GLU A 285 -13.77 4.45 -12.33
N PRO A 286 -13.55 5.57 -13.04
CA PRO A 286 -12.24 5.93 -13.59
C PRO A 286 -11.17 6.05 -12.50
N ARG A 287 -10.14 5.21 -12.56
CA ARG A 287 -9.14 5.08 -11.49
C ARG A 287 -7.74 4.75 -12.01
N ILE A 288 -6.74 5.10 -11.21
CA ILE A 288 -5.38 4.60 -11.33
C ILE A 288 -5.37 3.17 -10.75
N LYS A 289 -5.03 2.19 -11.60
CA LYS A 289 -4.96 0.76 -11.28
C LYS A 289 -3.61 0.37 -10.67
N ALA A 290 -2.56 1.08 -11.07
CA ALA A 290 -1.17 0.80 -10.73
C ALA A 290 -0.33 2.08 -10.77
N LEU A 291 0.62 2.19 -9.85
CA LEU A 291 1.71 3.16 -9.87
C LEU A 291 2.93 2.47 -9.23
N SER A 292 4.05 2.40 -9.94
CA SER A 292 5.28 1.75 -9.46
C SER A 292 6.51 2.36 -10.15
N ALA A 293 7.65 2.37 -9.46
CA ALA A 293 8.92 2.81 -10.06
C ALA A 293 9.58 1.67 -10.85
N SER A 294 10.20 2.00 -11.99
CA SER A 294 11.10 1.07 -12.68
C SER A 294 12.27 0.69 -11.75
N PRO A 295 12.72 -0.57 -11.71
CA PRO A 295 13.87 -0.98 -10.90
C PRO A 295 15.20 -0.34 -11.36
N TYR A 296 15.20 0.35 -12.51
CA TYR A 296 16.31 1.15 -13.02
C TYR A 296 16.30 2.63 -12.56
N SER A 297 15.29 3.05 -11.78
CA SER A 297 15.15 4.44 -11.31
C SER A 297 16.28 4.85 -10.35
N ASP A 298 16.88 6.01 -10.58
CA ASP A 298 17.96 6.54 -9.76
C ASP A 298 17.86 8.06 -9.51
N SER A 299 18.87 8.62 -8.83
CA SER A 299 18.91 10.04 -8.45
C SER A 299 18.92 11.03 -9.63
N GLN A 300 19.18 10.58 -10.85
CA GLN A 300 19.15 11.40 -12.05
C GLN A 300 17.77 11.33 -12.72
N GLU A 301 17.20 10.14 -12.86
CA GLU A 301 15.89 9.92 -13.46
C GLU A 301 15.12 8.78 -12.77
N VAL A 302 13.94 9.11 -12.25
CA VAL A 302 12.95 8.16 -11.72
C VAL A 302 11.87 7.96 -12.78
N VAL A 303 11.70 6.71 -13.21
CA VAL A 303 10.75 6.34 -14.25
C VAL A 303 9.57 5.63 -13.59
N LEU A 304 8.44 6.32 -13.47
CA LEU A 304 7.20 5.78 -12.92
C LEU A 304 6.35 5.16 -14.02
N GLY A 305 6.04 3.88 -13.89
CA GLY A 305 5.07 3.16 -14.70
C GLY A 305 3.71 3.09 -14.00
N GLY A 306 2.64 2.97 -14.79
CA GLY A 306 1.32 2.73 -14.24
C GLY A 306 0.23 2.61 -15.29
N GLY A 307 -0.98 2.36 -14.83
CA GLY A 307 -2.15 2.17 -15.70
C GLY A 307 -3.42 2.72 -15.09
N VAL A 308 -4.38 3.04 -15.95
CA VAL A 308 -5.73 3.50 -15.59
C VAL A 308 -6.77 2.49 -16.08
N ASP A 309 -7.84 2.34 -15.30
CA ASP A 309 -8.88 1.32 -15.48
C ASP A 309 -10.27 1.94 -15.40
N ASP A 310 -11.25 1.25 -16.00
CA ASP A 310 -12.66 1.65 -16.07
C ASP A 310 -12.89 3.08 -16.63
N ILE A 311 -12.18 3.40 -17.72
CA ILE A 311 -12.21 4.73 -18.39
C ILE A 311 -13.23 4.76 -19.54
N PRO A 312 -14.08 5.80 -19.66
CA PRO A 312 -14.92 6.03 -20.83
C PRO A 312 -14.08 6.14 -22.14
N PRO A 313 -14.40 5.38 -23.20
CA PRO A 313 -13.60 5.40 -24.45
C PRO A 313 -13.50 6.77 -25.14
N ASN A 314 -14.46 7.65 -24.91
CA ASN A 314 -14.46 9.04 -25.38
C ASN A 314 -13.47 9.94 -24.62
N TRP A 315 -13.12 9.65 -23.37
CA TRP A 315 -12.19 10.48 -22.59
C TRP A 315 -10.74 10.36 -23.10
N LEU A 316 -10.29 9.14 -23.40
CA LEU A 316 -8.97 8.88 -24.00
C LEU A 316 -8.86 9.41 -25.43
N SER A 317 -9.90 9.22 -26.24
CA SER A 317 -9.90 9.68 -27.64
C SER A 317 -10.13 11.19 -27.80
N GLY A 318 -10.68 11.86 -26.78
CA GLY A 318 -10.80 13.32 -26.74
C GLY A 318 -9.55 14.07 -26.26
N GLY A 319 -8.58 13.38 -25.64
CA GLY A 319 -7.42 14.03 -25.00
C GLY A 319 -7.79 14.87 -23.78
N GLU A 320 -8.92 14.56 -23.14
CA GLU A 320 -9.49 15.31 -22.01
C GLU A 320 -9.05 14.76 -20.63
N LEU A 321 -8.31 13.65 -20.63
CA LEU A 321 -7.79 12.94 -19.46
C LEU A 321 -6.31 13.30 -19.25
N GLU A 322 -5.99 13.80 -18.06
CA GLU A 322 -4.66 14.24 -17.66
C GLU A 322 -4.23 13.46 -16.42
N ILE A 323 -2.97 13.01 -16.36
CA ILE A 323 -2.36 12.53 -15.12
C ILE A 323 -1.30 13.52 -14.65
N ARG A 324 -1.33 13.87 -13.36
CA ARG A 324 -0.34 14.73 -12.71
C ARG A 324 0.41 13.89 -11.69
N THR A 325 1.73 13.85 -11.79
CA THR A 325 2.56 12.99 -10.94
C THR A 325 3.62 13.81 -10.24
N LYS A 326 3.79 13.56 -8.94
CA LYS A 326 4.68 14.27 -8.01
C LYS A 326 5.58 13.25 -7.33
N LEU A 327 6.85 13.58 -7.15
CA LEU A 327 7.74 12.93 -6.19
C LEU A 327 7.78 13.77 -4.92
N ILE A 328 7.62 13.11 -3.77
CA ILE A 328 7.58 13.75 -2.45
C ILE A 328 8.63 13.09 -1.55
N GLN A 329 9.41 13.90 -0.84
CA GLN A 329 10.33 13.48 0.22
C GLN A 329 10.26 14.55 1.32
N ASP A 330 10.17 14.13 2.59
CA ASP A 330 10.06 15.02 3.76
C ASP A 330 8.96 16.11 3.63
N ASP A 331 7.77 15.69 3.17
CA ASP A 331 6.62 16.52 2.77
C ASP A 331 6.88 17.58 1.68
N GLN A 332 8.09 17.62 1.09
CA GLN A 332 8.44 18.52 -0.02
C GLN A 332 8.21 17.85 -1.37
N ILE A 333 7.61 18.58 -2.31
CA ILE A 333 7.52 18.14 -3.73
C ILE A 333 8.89 18.38 -4.38
N ILE A 334 9.60 17.29 -4.67
CA ILE A 334 10.94 17.30 -5.26
C ILE A 334 10.87 17.49 -6.77
N ALA A 335 9.96 16.78 -7.42
CA ALA A 335 9.72 16.86 -8.85
C ALA A 335 8.22 16.71 -9.14
N GLN A 336 7.74 17.34 -10.21
CA GLN A 336 6.37 17.15 -10.69
C GLN A 336 6.28 17.31 -12.21
N ILE A 337 5.33 16.61 -12.82
CA ILE A 337 5.07 16.64 -14.26
C ILE A 337 3.58 16.32 -14.52
N SER A 338 3.10 16.61 -15.73
CA SER A 338 1.71 16.34 -16.11
C SER A 338 1.63 15.90 -17.58
N GLN A 339 0.81 14.90 -17.87
CA GLN A 339 0.72 14.23 -19.17
C GLN A 339 -0.75 14.01 -19.56
N ILE A 340 -1.10 14.32 -20.81
CA ILE A 340 -2.39 13.93 -21.40
C ILE A 340 -2.33 12.45 -21.80
N LEU A 341 -3.32 11.68 -21.36
CA LEU A 341 -3.39 10.24 -21.60
C LEU A 341 -4.14 9.92 -22.89
N SER A 342 -3.45 9.25 -23.82
CA SER A 342 -4.02 8.70 -25.06
C SER A 342 -4.23 7.17 -25.03
N SER A 343 -3.89 6.52 -23.91
CA SER A 343 -4.06 5.08 -23.69
C SER A 343 -4.34 4.77 -22.22
N THR A 344 -4.63 3.51 -21.90
CA THR A 344 -4.82 3.04 -20.51
C THR A 344 -3.52 2.74 -19.75
N ARG A 345 -2.34 2.92 -20.39
CA ARG A 345 -1.01 2.78 -19.78
C ARG A 345 -0.25 4.11 -19.83
N PHE A 346 0.60 4.38 -18.85
CA PHE A 346 1.44 5.58 -18.80
C PHE A 346 2.84 5.28 -18.25
N GLN A 347 3.82 6.05 -18.73
CA GLN A 347 5.20 6.02 -18.28
C GLN A 347 5.70 7.46 -18.17
N ILE A 348 6.26 7.81 -17.02
CA ILE A 348 6.54 9.18 -16.62
C ILE A 348 7.95 9.26 -16.02
N ALA A 349 8.85 9.96 -16.69
CA ALA A 349 10.16 10.31 -16.16
C ALA A 349 10.06 11.59 -15.31
N LEU A 350 10.66 11.56 -14.11
CA LEU A 350 10.86 12.71 -13.23
C LEU A 350 12.32 12.72 -12.77
N ALA A 351 12.98 13.87 -12.82
CA ALA A 351 14.34 14.02 -12.31
C ALA A 351 14.32 14.53 -10.85
N PRO A 352 14.73 13.73 -9.84
CA PRO A 352 14.76 14.16 -8.44
C PRO A 352 16.00 15.01 -8.09
N GLY A 353 16.78 15.44 -9.10
CA GLY A 353 17.85 16.44 -8.93
C GLY A 353 19.07 15.98 -8.14
N GLY A 354 19.37 14.67 -8.14
CA GLY A 354 20.46 14.08 -7.37
C GLY A 354 20.07 13.61 -5.96
N GLN A 355 18.79 13.66 -5.59
CA GLN A 355 18.29 13.13 -4.33
C GLN A 355 18.08 11.60 -4.39
N SER A 356 18.19 10.95 -3.23
CA SER A 356 18.10 9.49 -3.07
C SER A 356 17.52 9.15 -1.69
N GLY A 357 17.10 7.90 -1.49
CA GLY A 357 16.39 7.44 -0.29
C GLY A 357 14.94 7.09 -0.61
N ILE A 358 14.11 6.97 0.42
CA ILE A 358 12.68 6.68 0.26
C ILE A 358 11.98 7.95 -0.28
N MET A 359 11.10 7.78 -1.26
CA MET A 359 10.24 8.82 -1.82
C MET A 359 8.83 8.29 -2.05
N THR A 360 7.83 9.15 -1.86
CA THR A 360 6.43 8.88 -2.24
C THR A 360 6.17 9.43 -3.63
N ALA A 361 5.84 8.57 -4.59
CA ALA A 361 5.16 9.00 -5.80
C ALA A 361 3.68 9.22 -5.50
N LYS A 362 3.14 10.39 -5.83
CA LYS A 362 1.71 10.65 -5.87
C LYS A 362 1.27 10.93 -7.29
N ALA A 363 0.38 10.08 -7.82
CA ALA A 363 -0.30 10.30 -9.09
C ALA A 363 -1.75 10.72 -8.86
N GLU A 364 -2.19 11.75 -9.57
CA GLU A 364 -3.53 12.34 -9.51
C GLU A 364 -4.12 12.34 -10.92
N LEU A 365 -5.24 11.65 -11.11
CA LEU A 365 -5.95 11.54 -12.38
C LEU A 365 -7.01 12.65 -12.48
N TYR A 366 -6.97 13.44 -13.54
CA TYR A 366 -7.84 14.57 -13.80
C TYR A 366 -8.61 14.40 -15.11
N TYR A 367 -9.87 14.84 -15.12
CA TYR A 367 -10.67 15.02 -16.33
C TYR A 367 -11.28 16.42 -16.30
N LYS A 368 -11.04 17.21 -17.37
CA LYS A 368 -11.50 18.62 -17.46
C LYS A 368 -11.19 19.45 -16.21
N SER A 369 -9.96 19.35 -15.70
CA SER A 369 -9.46 20.00 -14.48
C SER A 369 -10.05 19.52 -13.13
N ARG A 370 -11.09 18.68 -13.11
CA ARG A 370 -11.60 18.02 -11.89
C ARG A 370 -10.75 16.76 -11.60
N LYS A 371 -10.31 16.57 -10.34
CA LYS A 371 -9.60 15.35 -9.90
C LYS A 371 -10.60 14.20 -9.76
N VAL A 372 -10.38 13.11 -10.48
CA VAL A 372 -11.25 11.92 -10.51
C VAL A 372 -10.79 10.86 -9.52
N ASN A 373 -9.47 10.67 -9.41
CA ASN A 373 -8.85 9.67 -8.54
C ASN A 373 -7.41 10.07 -8.20
N GLU A 374 -6.83 9.49 -7.15
CA GLU A 374 -5.41 9.57 -6.86
C GLU A 374 -4.90 8.26 -6.25
N LEU A 375 -3.60 8.02 -6.38
CA LEU A 375 -2.87 6.87 -5.83
C LEU A 375 -1.48 7.32 -5.38
N THR A 376 -1.04 6.83 -4.23
CA THR A 376 0.32 6.99 -3.71
C THR A 376 1.05 5.64 -3.70
N SER A 377 2.36 5.67 -3.91
CA SER A 377 3.27 4.51 -3.82
C SER A 377 4.61 5.00 -3.31
N ASP A 378 5.13 4.35 -2.26
CA ASP A 378 6.45 4.61 -1.70
C ASP A 378 7.47 3.64 -2.30
N PHE A 379 8.69 4.10 -2.57
CA PHE A 379 9.77 3.30 -3.14
C PHE A 379 11.13 3.93 -2.82
N TYR A 380 12.20 3.17 -3.02
CA TYR A 380 13.57 3.62 -2.75
C TYR A 380 14.28 4.07 -4.04
N VAL A 381 14.78 5.30 -4.06
CA VAL A 381 15.61 5.86 -5.14
C VAL A 381 17.09 5.71 -4.78
N TYR A 382 17.85 5.00 -5.61
CA TYR A 382 19.28 4.78 -5.40
C TYR A 382 20.13 5.92 -5.99
N SER A 383 21.37 6.10 -5.52
CA SER A 383 22.22 7.19 -6.01
C SER A 383 22.67 6.98 -7.46
N SER A 384 23.01 5.75 -7.85
CA SER A 384 23.19 5.35 -9.24
C SER A 384 22.75 3.90 -9.47
N VAL A 385 22.09 3.62 -10.60
CA VAL A 385 21.75 2.25 -11.03
C VAL A 385 22.42 1.94 -12.37
N HIS A 386 23.01 0.75 -12.48
CA HIS A 386 23.79 0.32 -13.64
C HIS A 386 23.33 -1.05 -14.14
N LYS A 387 22.90 -1.16 -15.39
CA LYS A 387 22.68 -2.47 -16.03
C LYS A 387 24.03 -3.16 -16.26
N VAL A 388 24.19 -4.38 -15.74
CA VAL A 388 25.40 -5.21 -15.89
C VAL A 388 25.15 -6.41 -16.79
N ASN A 389 26.23 -6.92 -17.35
CA ASN A 389 26.23 -7.79 -18.51
C ASN A 389 26.84 -9.18 -18.16
N PRO A 390 26.31 -10.28 -18.73
CA PRO A 390 26.91 -11.60 -18.58
C PRO A 390 28.36 -11.61 -19.08
N GLY A 391 29.30 -11.85 -18.15
CA GLY A 391 30.75 -11.76 -18.34
C GLY A 391 31.44 -10.60 -17.61
N ASP A 392 30.71 -9.68 -16.99
CA ASP A 392 31.30 -8.51 -16.31
C ASP A 392 32.02 -8.89 -15.00
N ALA A 393 33.16 -8.25 -14.75
CA ALA A 393 33.84 -8.25 -13.45
C ALA A 393 33.51 -6.94 -12.70
N LEU A 394 32.88 -7.06 -11.54
CA LEU A 394 32.36 -5.93 -10.76
C LEU A 394 33.18 -5.73 -9.49
N VAL A 395 33.67 -4.50 -9.32
CA VAL A 395 34.31 -4.04 -8.07
C VAL A 395 33.33 -3.15 -7.34
N SER A 396 33.09 -3.42 -6.06
CA SER A 396 32.06 -2.73 -5.28
C SER A 396 32.40 -1.24 -5.06
N VAL A 397 31.45 -0.36 -5.41
CA VAL A 397 31.52 1.10 -5.23
C VAL A 397 30.35 1.51 -4.33
N PRO A 398 30.57 1.85 -3.04
CA PRO A 398 29.49 2.05 -2.08
C PRO A 398 28.42 3.05 -2.56
N GLY A 399 27.15 2.64 -2.43
CA GLY A 399 25.98 3.40 -2.90
C GLY A 399 25.51 3.02 -4.31
N SER A 400 26.39 2.55 -5.20
CA SER A 400 25.99 2.10 -6.54
C SER A 400 25.23 0.78 -6.52
N VAL A 401 24.26 0.65 -7.41
CA VAL A 401 23.47 -0.57 -7.62
C VAL A 401 23.75 -1.14 -9.01
N TYR A 402 23.92 -2.45 -9.08
CA TYR A 402 24.10 -3.19 -10.32
C TYR A 402 22.90 -4.12 -10.57
N MET A 403 22.27 -4.00 -11.74
CA MET A 403 21.07 -4.72 -12.15
C MET A 403 21.40 -5.73 -13.25
N TYR A 404 21.10 -7.01 -13.01
CA TYR A 404 21.25 -8.09 -13.98
C TYR A 404 19.88 -8.69 -14.30
N ASP A 405 19.39 -8.44 -15.51
CA ASP A 405 18.09 -8.89 -16.06
C ASP A 405 18.24 -9.92 -17.21
N ASP A 406 19.48 -10.20 -17.65
CA ASP A 406 19.84 -11.17 -18.69
C ASP A 406 19.65 -12.64 -18.23
N MET A 407 18.45 -13.00 -17.75
CA MET A 407 18.14 -14.31 -17.12
C MET A 407 18.49 -15.52 -18.00
N ILE A 408 18.30 -15.40 -19.32
CA ILE A 408 18.61 -16.49 -20.28
C ILE A 408 20.10 -16.83 -20.34
N TRP A 409 20.96 -15.90 -19.93
CA TRP A 409 22.41 -16.02 -20.00
C TRP A 409 23.06 -16.63 -18.75
N LEU A 410 22.29 -16.88 -17.68
CA LEU A 410 22.72 -17.65 -16.51
C LEU A 410 23.25 -19.03 -16.94
N GLU A 411 24.25 -19.54 -16.22
CA GLU A 411 25.01 -20.76 -16.57
C GLU A 411 24.87 -21.83 -15.49
N ASP A 412 24.70 -23.10 -15.85
CA ASP A 412 24.98 -24.19 -14.90
C ASP A 412 26.50 -24.39 -14.71
N SER A 413 26.88 -25.28 -13.78
CA SER A 413 28.30 -25.59 -13.49
C SER A 413 29.12 -26.13 -14.67
N GLN A 414 28.49 -26.47 -15.80
CA GLN A 414 29.12 -26.94 -17.04
C GLN A 414 29.07 -25.88 -18.16
N GLY A 415 28.50 -24.70 -17.90
CA GLY A 415 28.32 -23.61 -18.87
C GLY A 415 27.05 -23.71 -19.70
N LEU A 416 26.12 -24.63 -19.41
CA LEU A 416 24.83 -24.71 -20.11
C LEU A 416 23.95 -23.51 -19.72
N LYS A 417 23.39 -22.84 -20.74
CA LYS A 417 22.47 -21.71 -20.52
C LYS A 417 21.14 -22.15 -19.94
N ALA A 418 20.44 -21.25 -19.26
CA ALA A 418 19.20 -21.56 -18.54
C ALA A 418 18.18 -22.43 -19.34
N PRO A 419 17.87 -22.15 -20.63
CA PRO A 419 17.04 -23.03 -21.46
C PRO A 419 17.54 -24.48 -21.55
N TYR A 420 18.83 -24.67 -21.73
CA TYR A 420 19.49 -25.98 -21.87
C TYR A 420 19.74 -26.67 -20.51
N ALA A 421 19.63 -25.92 -19.41
CA ALA A 421 19.72 -26.38 -18.03
C ALA A 421 18.34 -26.72 -17.41
N GLY A 422 17.27 -26.75 -18.21
CA GLY A 422 15.91 -27.11 -17.78
C GLY A 422 15.08 -25.95 -17.21
N TRP A 423 15.40 -24.70 -17.56
CA TRP A 423 14.61 -23.53 -17.19
C TRP A 423 13.93 -22.91 -18.42
N LYS A 424 12.60 -22.86 -18.42
CA LYS A 424 11.84 -22.25 -19.52
C LYS A 424 11.78 -20.74 -19.39
N THR A 425 11.91 -20.07 -20.53
CA THR A 425 11.67 -18.63 -20.67
C THR A 425 10.18 -18.33 -20.84
N GLY A 426 9.74 -17.20 -20.32
CA GLY A 426 8.48 -16.56 -20.70
C GLY A 426 8.62 -15.05 -20.74
N LYS A 427 7.51 -14.37 -21.05
CA LYS A 427 7.43 -12.91 -21.17
C LYS A 427 6.56 -12.27 -20.09
N TYR A 428 6.84 -11.03 -19.75
CA TYR A 428 5.88 -10.13 -19.11
C TYR A 428 5.96 -8.72 -19.69
N HIS A 429 4.88 -7.96 -19.50
CA HIS A 429 4.83 -6.52 -19.76
C HIS A 429 4.62 -5.79 -18.43
N ASP A 430 5.45 -4.81 -18.09
CA ASP A 430 5.10 -3.84 -17.03
C ASP A 430 3.86 -3.05 -17.46
N LEU A 431 2.93 -2.75 -16.54
CA LEU A 431 1.75 -1.94 -16.86
C LEU A 431 2.09 -0.51 -17.32
N GLY A 432 3.29 0.00 -17.04
CA GLY A 432 3.82 1.24 -17.63
C GLY A 432 4.48 1.04 -19.00
N SER A 433 4.81 -0.18 -19.41
CA SER A 433 5.60 -0.47 -20.62
C SER A 433 4.77 -1.06 -21.76
N ASN A 434 5.39 -1.07 -22.95
CA ASN A 434 4.96 -1.84 -24.13
C ASN A 434 6.10 -2.73 -24.67
N GLU A 435 7.19 -2.87 -23.94
CA GLU A 435 8.32 -3.75 -24.29
C GLU A 435 8.20 -5.11 -23.59
N ASP A 436 8.55 -6.18 -24.31
CA ASP A 436 8.61 -7.54 -23.77
C ASP A 436 9.83 -7.70 -22.86
N GLU A 437 9.63 -7.82 -21.54
CA GLU A 437 10.67 -8.27 -20.62
C GLU A 437 10.61 -9.79 -20.40
N LEU A 438 11.73 -10.39 -20.00
CA LEU A 438 11.90 -11.85 -19.92
C LEU A 438 12.00 -12.34 -18.48
N TRP A 439 11.45 -13.53 -18.25
CA TRP A 439 11.59 -14.27 -17.00
C TRP A 439 11.95 -15.73 -17.26
N ILE A 440 12.52 -16.40 -16.25
CA ILE A 440 12.79 -17.86 -16.29
C ILE A 440 12.08 -18.61 -15.17
N ALA A 441 11.63 -19.83 -15.46
CA ALA A 441 11.11 -20.77 -14.48
C ALA A 441 11.70 -22.16 -14.63
N ASN A 442 12.04 -22.79 -13.51
CA ASN A 442 12.57 -24.15 -13.52
C ASN A 442 11.49 -25.18 -13.91
N GLU A 443 11.88 -26.22 -14.62
CA GLU A 443 11.09 -27.44 -14.78
C GLU A 443 11.50 -28.50 -13.72
N PRO A 444 10.72 -29.60 -13.54
CA PRO A 444 11.10 -30.69 -12.65
C PRO A 444 12.40 -31.38 -13.11
N GLY A 445 13.48 -31.16 -12.35
CA GLY A 445 14.81 -31.70 -12.66
C GLY A 445 15.80 -30.68 -13.26
N ALA A 446 15.43 -29.40 -13.35
CA ALA A 446 16.35 -28.33 -13.75
C ALA A 446 17.62 -28.27 -12.89
N HIS A 447 18.73 -27.89 -13.51
CA HIS A 447 20.01 -27.75 -12.82
C HIS A 447 20.06 -26.47 -11.96
N SER A 448 20.96 -26.43 -10.97
CA SER A 448 21.34 -25.16 -10.34
C SER A 448 22.10 -24.29 -11.34
N LEU A 449 21.76 -23.00 -11.37
CA LEU A 449 22.41 -21.98 -12.18
C LEU A 449 23.36 -21.12 -11.34
N GLU A 450 24.21 -20.36 -12.00
CA GLU A 450 25.13 -19.39 -11.43
C GLU A 450 25.03 -18.07 -12.20
N LEU A 451 25.11 -16.97 -11.45
CA LEU A 451 25.16 -15.61 -11.98
C LEU A 451 26.53 -15.40 -12.67
N PRO A 452 26.57 -15.12 -13.98
CA PRO A 452 27.82 -15.04 -14.76
C PRO A 452 28.48 -13.67 -14.60
N LEU A 453 28.78 -13.31 -13.35
CA LEU A 453 29.47 -12.08 -12.93
C LEU A 453 30.61 -12.46 -11.98
N GLU A 454 31.74 -11.76 -12.06
CA GLU A 454 32.85 -11.92 -11.11
C GLU A 454 32.79 -10.79 -10.07
N LEU A 455 32.40 -11.11 -8.83
CA LEU A 455 32.13 -10.10 -7.79
C LEU A 455 33.32 -9.89 -6.85
N GLN A 456 33.74 -8.65 -6.67
CA GLN A 456 34.78 -8.26 -5.72
C GLN A 456 34.33 -7.09 -4.83
N GLY A 457 34.43 -7.25 -3.51
CA GLY A 457 33.96 -6.25 -2.54
C GLY A 457 32.65 -6.63 -1.86
N ARG A 458 31.99 -5.66 -1.23
CA ARG A 458 30.80 -5.90 -0.39
C ARG A 458 29.52 -5.66 -1.16
N TYR A 459 28.58 -6.59 -1.08
CA TYR A 459 27.28 -6.48 -1.75
C TYR A 459 26.14 -7.01 -0.86
N ALA A 460 25.00 -6.32 -0.89
CA ALA A 460 23.71 -6.89 -0.54
C ALA A 460 23.05 -7.44 -1.83
N VAL A 461 22.49 -8.65 -1.73
CA VAL A 461 21.94 -9.40 -2.87
C VAL A 461 20.42 -9.48 -2.74
N TYR A 462 19.76 -9.11 -3.84
CA TYR A 462 18.32 -9.03 -3.98
C TYR A 462 17.89 -9.77 -5.25
N VAL A 463 16.65 -10.25 -5.28
CA VAL A 463 16.07 -10.91 -6.46
C VAL A 463 14.65 -10.41 -6.73
N GLY A 464 14.38 -10.04 -7.98
CA GLY A 464 13.05 -9.79 -8.50
C GLY A 464 12.41 -11.08 -8.98
N TYR A 465 11.18 -11.36 -8.53
CA TYR A 465 10.45 -12.57 -8.86
C TYR A 465 8.95 -12.30 -9.07
N VAL A 466 8.30 -13.13 -9.88
CA VAL A 466 6.86 -13.00 -10.13
C VAL A 466 6.08 -13.52 -8.92
N ALA A 467 5.16 -12.69 -8.41
CA ALA A 467 4.32 -12.97 -7.25
C ALA A 467 3.61 -14.34 -7.35
N LYS A 468 3.73 -15.16 -6.29
CA LYS A 468 3.37 -16.59 -6.25
C LYS A 468 4.21 -17.52 -7.13
N ALA A 469 5.47 -17.18 -7.34
CA ALA A 469 6.48 -18.20 -7.62
C ALA A 469 6.47 -19.28 -6.51
N GLY A 470 6.85 -20.50 -6.87
CA GLY A 470 7.39 -21.45 -5.91
C GLY A 470 8.83 -21.09 -5.56
N GLY A 471 9.31 -21.57 -4.42
CA GLY A 471 10.60 -21.16 -3.87
C GLY A 471 11.83 -21.70 -4.58
N PHE A 472 12.94 -20.99 -4.37
CA PHE A 472 14.30 -21.32 -4.79
C PHE A 472 15.29 -20.85 -3.72
N GLN A 473 16.44 -21.53 -3.61
CA GLN A 473 17.53 -21.10 -2.75
C GLN A 473 18.57 -20.33 -3.57
N VAL A 474 19.11 -19.26 -3.01
CA VAL A 474 20.24 -18.51 -3.56
C VAL A 474 21.39 -18.56 -2.56
N SER A 475 22.63 -18.77 -3.00
CA SER A 475 23.78 -18.90 -2.09
C SER A 475 25.09 -18.39 -2.68
N TYR A 476 26.08 -18.14 -1.81
CA TYR A 476 27.49 -18.01 -2.17
C TYR A 476 28.36 -18.62 -1.07
N GLY A 477 29.52 -19.19 -1.44
CA GLY A 477 30.35 -19.95 -0.50
C GLY A 477 29.64 -21.21 0.05
N GLU A 478 30.06 -21.65 1.25
CA GLU A 478 29.52 -22.87 1.90
C GLU A 478 28.42 -22.58 2.95
N GLU A 479 28.38 -21.39 3.54
CA GLU A 479 27.50 -21.06 4.68
C GLU A 479 26.39 -20.04 4.36
N ALA A 480 26.63 -19.11 3.42
CA ALA A 480 25.70 -18.01 3.17
C ALA A 480 24.65 -18.38 2.12
N SER A 481 23.37 -18.44 2.54
CA SER A 481 22.25 -18.61 1.63
C SER A 481 20.99 -17.91 2.12
N GLY A 482 20.19 -17.43 1.16
CA GLY A 482 18.85 -16.91 1.36
C GLY A 482 17.86 -17.75 0.56
N GLN A 483 16.66 -17.96 1.09
CA GLN A 483 15.63 -18.73 0.42
C GLN A 483 14.46 -17.81 0.07
N VAL A 484 14.08 -17.78 -1.21
CA VAL A 484 12.76 -17.29 -1.61
C VAL A 484 11.79 -18.43 -1.34
N GLU A 485 10.82 -18.20 -0.45
CA GLU A 485 9.61 -19.03 -0.38
C GLU A 485 8.48 -18.38 -1.16
N GLY A 486 7.41 -19.13 -1.46
CA GLY A 486 6.31 -18.65 -2.30
C GLY A 486 5.42 -17.61 -1.63
N ILE A 487 5.94 -16.39 -1.50
CA ILE A 487 5.28 -15.21 -0.94
C ILE A 487 4.22 -14.68 -1.93
N SER A 488 3.34 -13.82 -1.40
CA SER A 488 2.24 -13.10 -2.04
C SER A 488 0.83 -13.68 -1.89
N THR A 489 -0.13 -12.77 -1.76
CA THR A 489 -1.53 -13.03 -1.37
C THR A 489 -2.47 -13.15 -2.58
N VAL A 490 -2.11 -12.59 -3.74
CA VAL A 490 -2.97 -12.39 -4.92
C VAL A 490 -3.60 -13.69 -5.45
N THR A 491 -4.92 -13.88 -5.30
CA THR A 491 -5.61 -15.09 -5.79
C THR A 491 -5.71 -15.10 -7.33
N GLY A 492 -5.10 -16.10 -7.98
CA GLY A 492 -5.14 -16.21 -9.44
C GLY A 492 -4.35 -17.41 -9.98
N THR A 493 -4.25 -17.48 -11.31
CA THR A 493 -3.43 -18.42 -12.08
C THR A 493 -1.93 -18.05 -12.03
N THR A 494 -1.08 -18.92 -12.58
CA THR A 494 0.35 -18.64 -12.80
C THR A 494 0.59 -17.45 -13.75
N TYR A 495 -0.29 -17.27 -14.73
CA TYR A 495 -0.20 -16.26 -15.80
C TYR A 495 -1.39 -15.30 -15.76
N GLY A 496 -1.29 -14.18 -16.48
CA GLY A 496 -2.22 -13.06 -16.46
C GLY A 496 -1.68 -11.88 -15.64
N LEU A 497 -2.58 -11.06 -15.10
CA LEU A 497 -2.21 -9.94 -14.23
C LEU A 497 -1.52 -10.44 -12.95
N LYS A 498 -0.32 -9.90 -12.69
CA LYS A 498 0.63 -10.32 -11.67
C LYS A 498 1.36 -9.10 -11.09
N ALA A 499 2.22 -9.33 -10.11
CA ALA A 499 3.24 -8.37 -9.68
C ALA A 499 4.63 -9.00 -9.82
N ILE A 500 5.66 -8.18 -9.98
CA ILE A 500 7.03 -8.49 -9.58
C ILE A 500 7.20 -7.93 -8.17
N GLU A 501 7.63 -8.80 -7.26
CA GLU A 501 8.04 -8.47 -5.90
C GLU A 501 9.57 -8.62 -5.82
N GLU A 502 10.24 -7.86 -4.95
CA GLU A 502 11.66 -8.03 -4.66
C GLU A 502 11.84 -8.65 -3.28
N GLN A 503 12.85 -9.50 -3.11
CA GLN A 503 13.26 -9.99 -1.79
C GLN A 503 14.77 -9.75 -1.58
N PHE A 504 15.12 -9.17 -0.43
CA PHE A 504 16.49 -9.19 0.11
C PHE A 504 16.84 -10.61 0.60
N LEU A 505 18.01 -11.10 0.19
CA LEU A 505 18.42 -12.48 0.45
C LEU A 505 19.52 -12.58 1.51
N PHE A 506 20.59 -11.80 1.36
CA PHE A 506 21.75 -11.75 2.24
C PHE A 506 22.68 -10.59 1.84
N ALA A 507 23.60 -10.22 2.72
CA ALA A 507 24.76 -9.42 2.39
C ALA A 507 26.06 -10.21 2.59
N GLY A 508 27.14 -9.77 1.96
CA GLY A 508 28.42 -10.48 2.00
C GLY A 508 29.61 -9.71 1.46
N GLN A 509 30.81 -10.21 1.79
CA GLN A 509 32.09 -9.84 1.19
C GLN A 509 32.47 -10.89 0.15
N PHE A 510 32.65 -10.48 -1.09
CA PHE A 510 33.00 -11.32 -2.24
C PHE A 510 34.45 -11.09 -2.65
N ALA A 511 35.10 -12.14 -3.15
CA ALA A 511 36.49 -12.21 -3.58
C ALA A 511 36.66 -13.00 -4.91
N GLY A 512 35.60 -13.03 -5.74
CA GLY A 512 35.53 -13.76 -7.01
C GLY A 512 34.49 -14.89 -7.04
N GLU A 513 33.77 -15.15 -5.95
CA GLU A 513 32.70 -16.15 -5.91
C GLU A 513 31.50 -15.74 -6.80
N ARG A 514 30.90 -16.74 -7.47
CA ARG A 514 29.61 -16.59 -8.17
C ARG A 514 28.45 -16.84 -7.21
N ILE A 515 27.34 -16.13 -7.44
CA ILE A 515 26.06 -16.39 -6.76
C ILE A 515 25.39 -17.59 -7.45
N ARG A 516 25.03 -18.62 -6.69
CA ARG A 516 24.33 -19.83 -7.16
C ARG A 516 22.84 -19.77 -6.88
N ILE A 517 22.05 -20.36 -7.77
CA ILE A 517 20.58 -20.39 -7.78
C ILE A 517 20.14 -21.85 -7.89
N THR A 518 19.42 -22.38 -6.89
CA THR A 518 19.04 -23.79 -6.79
C THR A 518 17.52 -23.94 -6.67
N PRO A 519 16.85 -24.62 -7.62
CA PRO A 519 15.42 -24.92 -7.53
C PRO A 519 15.05 -25.75 -6.28
N LEU A 520 13.96 -25.42 -5.59
CA LEU A 520 13.45 -26.28 -4.51
C LEU A 520 12.60 -27.44 -5.09
N PRO A 521 12.76 -28.68 -4.59
CA PRO A 521 12.01 -29.83 -5.09
C PRO A 521 10.49 -29.65 -5.05
N GLY A 522 9.84 -29.79 -6.21
CA GLY A 522 8.39 -29.66 -6.35
C GLY A 522 7.87 -28.23 -6.35
N GLN A 523 8.75 -27.22 -6.38
CA GLN A 523 8.42 -25.81 -6.52
C GLN A 523 8.89 -25.27 -7.88
N GLN A 524 8.25 -24.19 -8.35
CA GLN A 524 8.55 -23.56 -9.63
C GLN A 524 8.82 -22.07 -9.43
N ALA A 525 10.10 -21.69 -9.41
CA ALA A 525 10.57 -20.31 -9.40
C ALA A 525 10.11 -19.54 -10.64
N PHE A 526 9.99 -18.21 -10.55
CA PHE A 526 9.76 -17.31 -11.68
C PHE A 526 10.63 -16.07 -11.46
N ILE A 527 11.85 -16.07 -12.00
CA ILE A 527 12.89 -15.07 -11.71
C ILE A 527 12.97 -14.06 -12.86
N THR A 528 13.06 -12.77 -12.53
CA THR A 528 13.08 -11.66 -13.50
C THR A 528 14.41 -10.92 -13.51
N TYR A 529 14.98 -10.58 -12.34
CA TYR A 529 16.28 -9.93 -12.24
C TYR A 529 17.00 -10.25 -10.92
N PHE A 530 18.32 -10.01 -10.90
CA PHE A 530 19.12 -9.87 -9.67
C PHE A 530 19.58 -8.42 -9.52
N LYS A 531 19.50 -7.90 -8.29
CA LYS A 531 20.00 -6.58 -7.92
C LYS A 531 21.10 -6.72 -6.88
N LEU A 532 22.24 -6.07 -7.13
CA LEU A 532 23.43 -6.12 -6.29
C LEU A 532 23.73 -4.69 -5.80
N ARG A 533 23.48 -4.41 -4.52
CA ARG A 533 23.72 -3.10 -3.92
C ARG A 533 25.09 -3.07 -3.24
N SER A 534 25.99 -2.20 -3.69
CA SER A 534 27.32 -2.06 -3.09
C SER A 534 27.27 -1.43 -1.69
N LEU A 535 27.97 -2.06 -0.74
CA LEU A 535 27.93 -1.70 0.68
C LEU A 535 29.21 -1.01 1.17
N THR A 536 29.04 -0.08 2.11
CA THR A 536 30.09 0.43 3.00
C THR A 536 30.62 -0.66 3.96
N ALA A 537 31.61 -0.33 4.81
CA ALA A 537 32.08 -1.27 5.84
C ALA A 537 31.12 -1.32 7.03
N GLU A 538 30.53 -0.18 7.33
CA GLU A 538 29.58 0.11 8.39
C GLU A 538 28.29 -0.69 8.18
N GLU A 539 27.76 -0.71 6.96
CA GLU A 539 26.57 -1.51 6.61
C GLU A 539 26.79 -3.02 6.74
N LEU A 540 27.94 -3.54 6.28
CA LEU A 540 28.22 -4.97 6.47
C LEU A 540 28.40 -5.30 7.96
N THR A 541 28.96 -4.38 8.75
CA THR A 541 29.05 -4.52 10.21
C THR A 541 27.67 -4.51 10.87
N LEU A 542 26.72 -3.69 10.39
CA LEU A 542 25.31 -3.74 10.81
C LEU A 542 24.68 -5.09 10.46
N TYR A 543 24.90 -5.62 9.24
CA TYR A 543 24.37 -6.93 8.84
C TYR A 543 24.92 -8.09 9.69
N ASP A 544 26.24 -8.10 9.95
CA ASP A 544 26.94 -9.14 10.72
C ASP A 544 26.69 -9.05 12.25
N SER A 545 26.17 -7.92 12.74
CA SER A 545 25.81 -7.73 14.15
C SER A 545 24.83 -8.81 14.63
N GLN A 546 24.80 -9.09 15.93
CA GLN A 546 23.91 -10.12 16.48
C GLN A 546 22.67 -9.48 17.09
N SER A 547 21.51 -10.16 16.97
CA SER A 547 20.31 -9.83 17.74
C SER A 547 20.65 -9.68 19.24
N GLU A 548 19.97 -8.74 19.88
CA GLU A 548 20.08 -8.47 21.31
C GLU A 548 19.52 -9.61 22.17
N GLY A 549 18.81 -10.57 21.55
CA GLY A 549 18.42 -11.85 22.12
C GLY A 549 17.49 -11.72 23.32
N ALA A 550 18.03 -11.87 24.53
CA ALA A 550 17.26 -11.69 25.76
C ALA A 550 16.93 -10.21 26.04
N ALA A 551 17.75 -9.27 25.58
CA ALA A 551 17.48 -7.83 25.67
C ALA A 551 16.53 -7.35 24.55
N GLY A 552 16.50 -8.05 23.40
CA GLY A 552 15.55 -7.85 22.29
C GLY A 552 14.09 -8.24 22.60
N LYS A 553 13.74 -8.40 23.88
CA LYS A 553 12.38 -8.73 24.34
C LYS A 553 11.61 -7.48 24.78
N ARG A 554 11.43 -6.53 23.87
CA ARG A 554 10.81 -5.21 24.15
C ARG A 554 9.36 -5.07 23.69
N THR A 555 8.72 -6.15 23.24
CA THR A 555 7.29 -6.12 22.91
C THR A 555 6.46 -6.41 24.16
N ILE A 556 5.43 -5.60 24.40
CA ILE A 556 4.39 -5.81 25.43
C ILE A 556 3.06 -6.08 24.73
N TYR A 557 2.37 -7.16 25.08
CA TYR A 557 1.03 -7.45 24.55
C TYR A 557 -0.06 -7.24 25.60
N ASN A 558 -1.10 -6.50 25.23
CA ASN A 558 -2.30 -6.33 26.06
C ASN A 558 -3.36 -7.39 25.75
N ASN A 559 -3.86 -8.11 26.77
CA ASN A 559 -5.14 -8.82 26.67
C ASN A 559 -6.23 -7.94 27.27
N ASP A 560 -7.36 -7.77 26.56
CA ASP A 560 -8.48 -6.94 27.02
C ASP A 560 -9.29 -7.56 28.19
N GLY A 561 -8.95 -8.78 28.61
CA GLY A 561 -9.59 -9.49 29.71
C GLY A 561 -11.00 -9.99 29.40
N PHE A 562 -11.47 -9.89 28.14
CA PHE A 562 -12.86 -10.16 27.77
C PHE A 562 -13.04 -10.80 26.39
N SER A 563 -12.48 -10.24 25.32
CA SER A 563 -12.81 -10.60 23.93
C SER A 563 -12.41 -12.03 23.56
N ASN A 564 -11.31 -12.56 24.10
CA ASN A 564 -10.97 -13.97 23.88
C ASN A 564 -11.85 -14.93 24.71
N PHE A 565 -12.38 -14.48 25.85
CA PHE A 565 -13.46 -15.20 26.54
C PHE A 565 -14.76 -15.14 25.72
N PHE A 566 -15.12 -13.98 25.16
CA PHE A 566 -16.27 -13.81 24.26
C PHE A 566 -16.21 -14.77 23.06
N GLN A 567 -15.01 -14.98 22.51
CA GLN A 567 -14.73 -15.92 21.41
C GLN A 567 -14.62 -17.40 21.86
N GLY A 568 -14.73 -17.70 23.15
CA GLY A 568 -14.66 -19.08 23.67
C GLY A 568 -13.27 -19.71 23.68
N PHE A 569 -12.20 -18.90 23.71
CA PHE A 569 -10.82 -19.41 23.59
C PHE A 569 -10.26 -20.01 24.88
N PHE A 570 -10.82 -19.67 26.04
CA PHE A 570 -10.29 -20.04 27.36
C PHE A 570 -11.30 -20.89 28.18
N PRO A 571 -11.76 -22.06 27.68
CA PRO A 571 -12.77 -22.88 28.36
C PRO A 571 -12.28 -23.60 29.63
N THR A 572 -10.96 -23.62 29.87
CA THR A 572 -10.30 -24.25 31.02
C THR A 572 -9.03 -23.47 31.38
N THR A 573 -8.49 -23.67 32.58
CA THR A 573 -7.21 -23.05 33.00
C THR A 573 -6.07 -23.42 32.07
N SER A 574 -5.98 -24.69 31.65
CA SER A 574 -4.97 -25.15 30.68
C SER A 574 -5.11 -24.50 29.30
N LYS A 575 -6.32 -24.12 28.86
CA LYS A 575 -6.49 -23.34 27.62
C LYS A 575 -6.20 -21.85 27.80
N LEU A 576 -6.34 -21.31 29.00
CA LEU A 576 -5.84 -19.97 29.35
C LEU A 576 -4.30 -19.96 29.38
N GLU A 577 -3.66 -21.00 29.90
CA GLU A 577 -2.19 -21.17 29.86
C GLU A 577 -1.69 -21.28 28.40
N GLU A 578 -2.26 -22.19 27.61
CA GLU A 578 -1.91 -22.44 26.20
C GLU A 578 -2.09 -21.21 25.29
N LYS A 579 -3.24 -20.54 25.37
CA LYS A 579 -3.61 -19.44 24.45
C LYS A 579 -3.47 -18.04 25.03
N GLY A 580 -3.17 -17.94 26.32
CA GLY A 580 -2.91 -16.68 27.01
C GLY A 580 -1.42 -16.44 27.28
N VAL A 581 -0.57 -17.47 27.23
CA VAL A 581 0.87 -17.27 27.56
C VAL A 581 1.80 -18.07 26.66
N GLU A 582 1.53 -19.36 26.40
CA GLU A 582 2.47 -20.20 25.64
C GLU A 582 2.69 -19.75 24.18
N ILE A 583 1.77 -18.94 23.62
CA ILE A 583 1.95 -18.29 22.31
C ILE A 583 3.16 -17.35 22.24
N TYR A 584 3.61 -16.82 23.38
CA TYR A 584 4.76 -15.92 23.52
C TYR A 584 6.06 -16.64 23.91
N ALA A 585 6.03 -17.96 24.07
CA ALA A 585 7.21 -18.74 24.44
C ALA A 585 8.31 -18.62 23.35
N GLY A 586 9.49 -18.14 23.76
CA GLY A 586 10.64 -17.95 22.87
C GLY A 586 10.46 -16.84 21.82
N LYS A 587 9.65 -15.82 22.10
CA LYS A 587 9.40 -14.66 21.22
C LYS A 587 10.10 -13.38 21.70
N ASP A 588 10.00 -12.32 20.90
CA ASP A 588 10.45 -10.93 21.19
C ASP A 588 9.61 -10.20 22.26
N VAL A 589 8.81 -10.94 23.01
CA VAL A 589 7.92 -10.44 24.04
C VAL A 589 8.60 -10.51 25.39
N GLY A 590 8.61 -9.40 26.13
CA GLY A 590 9.13 -9.31 27.49
C GLY A 590 8.05 -9.29 28.56
N GLN A 591 6.84 -8.83 28.23
CA GLN A 591 5.78 -8.58 29.19
C GLN A 591 4.38 -8.82 28.63
N ILE A 592 3.48 -9.25 29.50
CA ILE A 592 2.04 -9.36 29.29
C ILE A 592 1.33 -8.33 30.16
N ASP A 593 0.46 -7.55 29.55
CA ASP A 593 -0.45 -6.64 30.24
C ASP A 593 -1.86 -7.24 30.27
N TRP A 594 -2.21 -7.89 31.37
CA TRP A 594 -3.48 -8.59 31.50
C TRP A 594 -4.55 -7.68 32.09
N GLN A 595 -5.54 -7.30 31.28
CA GLN A 595 -6.62 -6.43 31.73
C GLN A 595 -7.54 -7.14 32.73
N LEU A 596 -7.94 -6.41 33.77
CA LEU A 596 -8.96 -6.81 34.72
C LEU A 596 -10.41 -6.69 34.17
N LEU A 597 -10.62 -6.72 32.85
CA LEU A 597 -11.93 -6.58 32.16
C LEU A 597 -12.50 -5.13 32.14
N ALA A 598 -13.17 -4.70 33.21
CA ALA A 598 -13.85 -3.40 33.31
C ALA A 598 -13.70 -2.80 34.71
N THR A 599 -13.93 -1.48 34.86
CA THR A 599 -13.64 -0.74 36.11
C THR A 599 -14.34 -1.31 37.36
N PHE A 600 -15.58 -1.79 37.20
CA PHE A 600 -16.42 -2.28 38.31
C PHE A 600 -16.89 -3.74 38.16
N THR A 601 -16.54 -4.42 37.06
CA THR A 601 -16.69 -5.88 36.89
C THR A 601 -15.32 -6.44 36.56
N LEU A 602 -14.62 -6.92 37.59
CA LEU A 602 -13.29 -7.51 37.43
C LEU A 602 -13.40 -8.97 36.98
N ASN A 603 -12.40 -9.52 36.28
CA ASN A 603 -12.39 -10.94 35.89
C ASN A 603 -11.97 -11.90 37.02
N HIS A 604 -11.78 -11.40 38.25
CA HIS A 604 -11.50 -12.17 39.45
C HIS A 604 -12.49 -11.89 40.58
N ASN A 605 -12.63 -12.83 41.53
CA ASN A 605 -13.32 -12.59 42.80
C ASN A 605 -12.58 -11.54 43.63
N SER A 606 -13.16 -10.34 43.79
CA SER A 606 -12.53 -9.19 44.44
C SER A 606 -13.18 -8.84 45.77
N LEU A 607 -12.39 -8.39 46.75
CA LEU A 607 -12.85 -7.79 48.00
C LEU A 607 -13.54 -6.45 47.77
N TYR A 608 -13.15 -5.72 46.71
CA TYR A 608 -13.62 -4.37 46.41
C TYR A 608 -14.70 -4.34 45.32
N ALA A 609 -14.56 -5.14 44.25
CA ALA A 609 -15.56 -5.22 43.17
C ALA A 609 -16.63 -6.32 43.39
N GLY A 610 -16.37 -7.30 44.27
CA GLY A 610 -17.23 -8.47 44.47
C GLY A 610 -16.96 -9.60 43.47
N VAL A 611 -17.99 -10.41 43.19
CA VAL A 611 -17.91 -11.59 42.30
C VAL A 611 -18.22 -11.21 40.85
N PRO A 612 -17.42 -11.65 39.86
CA PRO A 612 -17.64 -11.38 38.43
C PRO A 612 -19.07 -11.71 37.99
N PHE A 613 -19.72 -10.74 37.33
CA PHE A 613 -21.07 -10.83 36.76
C PHE A 613 -22.21 -11.19 37.74
N ALA A 614 -22.02 -11.05 39.06
CA ALA A 614 -23.08 -11.31 40.03
C ALA A 614 -24.28 -10.35 39.81
N GLY A 615 -25.47 -10.91 39.53
CA GLY A 615 -26.67 -10.14 39.18
C GLY A 615 -26.80 -9.81 37.69
N SER A 616 -25.89 -10.26 36.84
CA SER A 616 -25.97 -10.12 35.37
C SER A 616 -27.21 -10.79 34.76
N GLU A 617 -27.83 -11.72 35.49
CA GLU A 617 -29.07 -12.40 35.11
C GLU A 617 -30.22 -11.42 34.83
N ALA A 618 -30.23 -10.25 35.48
CA ALA A 618 -31.19 -9.19 35.21
C ALA A 618 -31.02 -8.52 33.83
N TYR A 619 -29.88 -8.73 33.17
CA TYR A 619 -29.46 -8.10 31.92
C TYR A 619 -29.34 -9.11 30.75
N GLU A 620 -29.90 -10.32 30.90
CA GLU A 620 -29.86 -11.40 29.89
C GLU A 620 -30.38 -10.99 28.49
N SER A 621 -31.20 -9.94 28.40
CA SER A 621 -31.71 -9.36 27.14
C SER A 621 -30.73 -8.40 26.44
N GLN A 622 -29.77 -7.82 27.16
CA GLN A 622 -28.69 -6.98 26.61
C GLN A 622 -27.54 -7.85 26.07
N MET A 623 -27.22 -8.94 26.78
CA MET A 623 -26.05 -9.78 26.51
C MET A 623 -26.16 -10.57 25.18
N ARG A 624 -25.10 -10.50 24.36
CA ARG A 624 -24.85 -11.37 23.19
C ARG A 624 -24.50 -12.79 23.63
N ASP A 625 -24.48 -13.74 22.70
CA ASP A 625 -24.15 -15.14 23.05
C ASP A 625 -22.70 -15.25 23.56
N GLY A 626 -21.79 -14.48 22.96
CA GLY A 626 -20.40 -14.36 23.41
C GLY A 626 -20.25 -13.75 24.80
N ASP A 627 -21.09 -12.78 25.20
CA ASP A 627 -21.01 -12.18 26.55
C ASP A 627 -21.39 -13.21 27.62
N LYS A 628 -22.36 -14.07 27.32
CA LYS A 628 -22.81 -15.17 28.19
C LYS A 628 -21.75 -16.26 28.30
N LEU A 629 -21.09 -16.57 27.18
CA LEU A 629 -19.94 -17.48 27.10
C LEU A 629 -18.71 -16.92 27.85
N ALA A 630 -18.48 -15.61 27.80
CA ALA A 630 -17.41 -14.95 28.54
C ALA A 630 -17.63 -15.08 30.06
N ARG A 631 -18.82 -14.70 30.54
CA ARG A 631 -19.25 -14.92 31.93
C ARG A 631 -19.06 -16.38 32.35
N GLN A 632 -19.56 -17.34 31.56
CA GLN A 632 -19.46 -18.77 31.88
C GLN A 632 -18.03 -19.23 32.12
N GLN A 633 -17.08 -18.83 31.27
CA GLN A 633 -15.67 -19.24 31.41
C GLN A 633 -14.98 -18.55 32.57
N ILE A 634 -15.19 -17.23 32.74
CA ILE A 634 -14.58 -16.45 33.82
C ILE A 634 -15.06 -16.97 35.19
N THR A 635 -16.36 -17.24 35.35
CA THR A 635 -16.90 -17.85 36.58
C THR A 635 -16.39 -19.28 36.79
N ALA A 636 -16.27 -20.10 35.73
CA ALA A 636 -15.74 -21.47 35.82
C ALA A 636 -14.25 -21.51 36.20
N ILE A 637 -13.44 -20.57 35.72
CA ILE A 637 -12.02 -20.44 36.09
C ILE A 637 -11.89 -20.00 37.55
N ASN A 638 -12.62 -18.97 37.99
CA ASN A 638 -12.60 -18.53 39.39
C ASN A 638 -13.08 -19.64 40.36
N ALA A 639 -13.99 -20.52 39.92
CA ALA A 639 -14.41 -21.69 40.69
C ALA A 639 -13.30 -22.76 40.87
N SER A 640 -12.17 -22.66 40.18
CA SER A 640 -10.99 -23.50 40.43
C SER A 640 -10.14 -23.04 41.62
N GLY A 641 -10.41 -21.85 42.17
CA GLY A 641 -9.65 -21.27 43.29
C GLY A 641 -8.43 -20.42 42.88
N ARG A 642 -8.16 -20.25 41.58
CA ARG A 642 -7.21 -19.26 41.03
C ARG A 642 -7.93 -18.27 40.13
N SER A 643 -7.47 -17.02 40.09
CA SER A 643 -7.99 -16.00 39.16
C SER A 643 -7.38 -16.15 37.75
N PRO A 644 -8.01 -15.61 36.69
CA PRO A 644 -7.42 -15.59 35.35
C PRO A 644 -6.05 -14.89 35.33
N LEU A 645 -5.94 -13.74 36.00
CA LEU A 645 -4.67 -13.01 36.17
C LEU A 645 -3.60 -13.88 36.83
N GLN A 646 -3.90 -14.54 37.94
CA GLN A 646 -2.96 -15.43 38.64
C GLN A 646 -2.49 -16.57 37.74
N ILE A 647 -3.38 -17.20 36.97
CA ILE A 647 -3.02 -18.30 36.06
C ILE A 647 -2.08 -17.81 34.94
N VAL A 648 -2.34 -16.62 34.39
CA VAL A 648 -1.48 -15.98 33.38
C VAL A 648 -0.11 -15.65 33.99
N ALA A 649 -0.10 -15.02 35.16
CA ALA A 649 1.11 -14.59 35.86
C ALA A 649 2.01 -15.77 36.30
N GLU A 650 1.43 -16.78 36.96
CA GLU A 650 2.13 -18.02 37.34
C GLU A 650 2.73 -18.76 36.13
N LYS A 651 2.18 -18.57 34.93
CA LYS A 651 2.65 -19.20 33.69
C LYS A 651 3.62 -18.32 32.89
N ALA A 652 3.54 -17.00 33.04
CA ALA A 652 4.46 -16.03 32.45
C ALA A 652 5.85 -16.12 33.10
N ASP A 653 5.90 -16.19 34.45
CA ASP A 653 7.12 -16.43 35.23
C ASP A 653 7.87 -17.70 34.76
N GLN A 654 7.15 -18.81 34.55
CA GLN A 654 7.70 -20.06 34.01
C GLN A 654 8.34 -19.93 32.61
N LEU A 655 8.02 -18.87 31.86
CA LEU A 655 8.53 -18.59 30.52
C LEU A 655 9.51 -17.40 30.48
N GLY A 656 9.80 -16.79 31.63
CA GLY A 656 10.63 -15.58 31.72
C GLY A 656 9.97 -14.35 31.10
N LEU A 657 8.65 -14.21 31.30
CA LEU A 657 7.84 -13.06 30.87
C LEU A 657 7.29 -12.34 32.11
N LYS A 658 7.35 -11.00 32.11
CA LYS A 658 6.70 -10.19 33.15
C LYS A 658 5.17 -10.20 32.99
N THR A 659 4.41 -10.00 34.07
CA THR A 659 2.95 -9.78 34.01
C THR A 659 2.52 -8.56 34.82
N ASN A 660 1.93 -7.57 34.16
CA ASN A 660 1.26 -6.45 34.81
C ASN A 660 -0.25 -6.62 34.85
N ALA A 661 -0.86 -6.28 36.00
CA ALA A 661 -2.31 -6.19 36.15
C ALA A 661 -2.81 -4.85 35.61
N SER A 662 -3.49 -4.85 34.46
CA SER A 662 -3.94 -3.62 33.80
C SER A 662 -5.38 -3.28 34.17
N LEU A 663 -5.65 -2.05 34.64
CA LEU A 663 -7.00 -1.56 34.95
C LEU A 663 -7.41 -0.44 33.98
N ARG A 664 -8.56 -0.59 33.32
CA ARG A 664 -9.20 0.50 32.59
C ARG A 664 -9.81 1.49 33.56
N MET A 665 -9.30 2.71 33.57
CA MET A 665 -9.55 3.64 34.68
C MET A 665 -10.98 4.22 34.67
N ASN A 666 -11.66 4.32 33.52
CA ASN A 666 -13.10 4.71 33.47
C ASN A 666 -13.91 3.95 32.40
N ALA A 667 -13.67 2.64 32.28
CA ALA A 667 -14.50 1.69 31.53
C ALA A 667 -15.82 1.37 32.27
N VAL A 668 -16.64 2.41 32.42
CA VAL A 668 -18.07 2.32 32.74
C VAL A 668 -18.87 2.42 31.44
N TYR A 669 -19.90 1.61 31.29
CA TYR A 669 -20.72 1.50 30.10
C TYR A 669 -22.14 2.03 30.34
N ASP A 670 -22.86 2.35 29.26
CA ASP A 670 -24.26 2.78 29.34
C ASP A 670 -25.15 1.66 29.97
N PRO A 671 -25.82 1.93 31.10
CA PRO A 671 -26.72 0.98 31.75
C PRO A 671 -27.87 0.47 30.86
N ALA A 672 -28.30 1.25 29.86
CA ALA A 672 -29.41 0.87 28.99
C ALA A 672 -29.03 -0.20 27.94
N THR A 673 -27.74 -0.30 27.59
CA THR A 673 -27.25 -1.21 26.53
C THR A 673 -26.27 -2.28 27.03
N ASN A 674 -25.43 -1.97 28.03
CA ASN A 674 -24.34 -2.85 28.49
C ASN A 674 -24.18 -2.83 30.02
N GLY A 675 -25.28 -2.67 30.78
CA GLY A 675 -25.27 -2.51 32.23
C GLY A 675 -24.64 -3.67 33.00
N TYR A 676 -24.65 -4.88 32.42
CA TYR A 676 -24.00 -6.08 32.98
C TYR A 676 -22.48 -5.95 33.13
N LEU A 677 -21.81 -5.04 32.43
CA LEU A 677 -20.37 -4.76 32.57
C LEU A 677 -20.04 -3.81 33.73
N ASN A 678 -21.04 -3.14 34.32
CA ASN A 678 -20.82 -2.18 35.40
C ASN A 678 -20.79 -2.80 36.81
N GLY A 679 -21.25 -4.04 36.98
CA GLY A 679 -21.16 -4.75 38.26
C GLY A 679 -21.99 -4.15 39.41
N ALA A 680 -22.10 -4.88 40.53
CA ALA A 680 -22.96 -4.48 41.64
C ALA A 680 -22.49 -3.20 42.37
N VAL A 681 -21.17 -2.96 42.42
CA VAL A 681 -20.57 -1.84 43.17
C VAL A 681 -20.91 -0.50 42.52
N TYR A 682 -20.90 -0.41 41.19
CA TYR A 682 -21.32 0.80 40.48
C TYR A 682 -22.73 1.23 40.88
N TYR A 683 -23.70 0.30 40.77
CA TYR A 683 -25.11 0.58 41.06
C TYR A 683 -25.38 0.86 42.55
N ASN A 684 -24.69 0.16 43.46
CA ASN A 684 -24.95 0.25 44.89
C ASN A 684 -24.18 1.39 45.59
N GLN A 685 -23.05 1.84 45.04
CA GLN A 685 -22.13 2.77 45.73
C GLN A 685 -21.70 3.97 44.89
N MET A 686 -21.55 3.83 43.57
CA MET A 686 -20.90 4.85 42.73
C MET A 686 -21.84 5.75 41.92
N LEU A 687 -23.13 5.42 41.82
CA LEU A 687 -24.14 6.29 41.19
C LEU A 687 -24.19 7.75 41.71
N PRO A 688 -23.84 8.09 42.97
CA PRO A 688 -23.72 9.48 43.42
C PRO A 688 -22.52 10.22 42.83
N TYR A 689 -21.41 9.53 42.58
CA TYR A 689 -20.13 10.10 42.14
C TYR A 689 -19.96 10.10 40.61
N ARG A 690 -21.04 10.28 39.86
CA ARG A 690 -20.99 10.32 38.39
C ARG A 690 -20.63 11.70 37.88
N ILE A 691 -19.85 11.75 36.79
CA ILE A 691 -19.43 12.99 36.12
C ILE A 691 -20.66 13.84 35.79
N ALA A 692 -20.65 15.08 36.25
CA ALA A 692 -21.53 16.12 35.76
C ALA A 692 -20.78 16.95 34.70
N ASP A 693 -21.31 16.99 33.48
CA ASP A 693 -20.75 17.77 32.38
C ASP A 693 -20.89 19.28 32.64
N LYS A 694 -20.24 20.14 31.85
CA LYS A 694 -20.17 21.60 32.07
C LYS A 694 -21.54 22.31 32.14
N ASN A 695 -22.56 21.70 31.55
CA ASN A 695 -23.96 22.14 31.53
C ASN A 695 -24.82 21.55 32.67
N GLY A 696 -24.28 20.67 33.52
CA GLY A 696 -24.99 19.95 34.57
C GLY A 696 -25.67 18.64 34.16
N THR A 697 -25.52 18.18 32.91
CA THR A 697 -25.93 16.82 32.49
C THR A 697 -25.10 15.78 33.24
N VAL A 698 -25.72 14.71 33.73
CA VAL A 698 -25.02 13.66 34.50
C VAL A 698 -24.76 12.44 33.62
N ASN A 699 -23.49 12.11 33.46
CA ASN A 699 -22.96 10.97 32.70
C ASN A 699 -23.24 9.62 33.41
N PHE A 700 -22.80 8.52 32.80
CA PHE A 700 -22.67 7.22 33.49
C PHE A 700 -21.26 6.98 34.07
N ARG A 701 -20.22 7.62 33.53
CA ARG A 701 -18.85 7.53 34.07
C ARG A 701 -18.70 8.17 35.45
N VAL A 702 -17.72 7.71 36.22
CA VAL A 702 -17.44 8.18 37.60
C VAL A 702 -16.43 9.33 37.61
N ASP A 703 -16.58 10.26 38.56
CA ASP A 703 -15.79 11.48 38.70
C ASP A 703 -14.68 11.31 39.75
N TYR A 704 -13.44 11.31 39.28
CA TYR A 704 -12.22 11.16 40.06
C TYR A 704 -11.93 12.31 41.02
N GLY A 705 -12.67 13.43 40.94
CA GLY A 705 -12.60 14.50 41.93
C GLY A 705 -13.03 14.04 43.33
N ASN A 706 -13.83 12.98 43.45
CA ASN A 706 -14.28 12.43 44.72
C ASN A 706 -13.31 11.37 45.26
N LEU A 707 -12.93 11.47 46.54
CA LEU A 707 -11.98 10.58 47.20
C LEU A 707 -12.43 9.11 47.17
N ALA A 708 -13.73 8.85 47.34
CA ALA A 708 -14.30 7.50 47.32
C ALA A 708 -14.06 6.76 46.00
N VAL A 709 -13.99 7.48 44.87
CA VAL A 709 -13.68 6.89 43.55
C VAL A 709 -12.20 6.52 43.48
N ARG A 710 -11.30 7.41 43.90
CA ARG A 710 -9.84 7.18 43.86
C ARG A 710 -9.41 6.05 44.80
N GLU A 711 -9.96 6.02 46.02
CA GLU A 711 -9.72 4.93 46.97
C GLU A 711 -10.14 3.58 46.39
N TYR A 712 -11.28 3.49 45.70
CA TYR A 712 -11.68 2.25 45.05
C TYR A 712 -10.65 1.77 44.01
N MET A 713 -10.18 2.67 43.12
CA MET A 713 -9.20 2.31 42.08
C MET A 713 -7.87 1.88 42.69
N LYS A 714 -7.34 2.64 43.64
CA LYS A 714 -6.11 2.33 44.38
C LYS A 714 -6.20 0.96 45.04
N ASN A 715 -7.30 0.67 45.74
CA ASN A 715 -7.47 -0.61 46.43
C ASN A 715 -7.64 -1.81 45.47
N VAL A 716 -8.27 -1.63 44.30
CA VAL A 716 -8.32 -2.67 43.25
C VAL A 716 -6.94 -2.93 42.64
N LEU A 717 -6.15 -1.89 42.38
CA LEU A 717 -4.77 -2.02 41.88
C LEU A 717 -3.87 -2.75 42.89
N LEU A 718 -3.95 -2.38 44.18
CA LEU A 718 -3.22 -3.04 45.26
C LEU A 718 -3.64 -4.50 45.48
N GLU A 719 -4.92 -4.83 45.32
CA GLU A 719 -5.40 -6.22 45.33
C GLU A 719 -4.81 -7.03 44.18
N ALA A 720 -4.81 -6.47 42.97
CA ALA A 720 -4.32 -7.18 41.78
C ALA A 720 -2.79 -7.35 41.80
N ALA A 721 -2.04 -6.36 42.29
CA ALA A 721 -0.58 -6.43 42.48
C ALA A 721 -0.14 -7.48 43.51
N ALA A 722 -1.05 -7.96 44.36
CA ALA A 722 -0.79 -8.97 45.39
C ALA A 722 -0.96 -10.42 44.92
N PHE A 723 -1.43 -10.67 43.68
CA PHE A 723 -1.48 -12.03 43.14
C PHE A 723 -0.07 -12.60 42.89
N PRO A 724 0.16 -13.92 43.09
CA PRO A 724 1.42 -14.57 42.74
C PRO A 724 1.80 -14.37 41.27
N GLY A 725 3.08 -14.10 41.02
CA GLY A 725 3.64 -13.90 39.68
C GLY A 725 3.36 -12.55 39.01
N VAL A 726 2.59 -11.64 39.63
CA VAL A 726 2.32 -10.31 39.06
C VAL A 726 3.49 -9.37 39.40
N ASP A 727 4.14 -8.79 38.40
CA ASP A 727 5.31 -7.91 38.54
C ASP A 727 4.93 -6.43 38.75
N GLY A 728 3.75 -6.02 38.29
CA GLY A 728 3.37 -4.61 38.25
C GLY A 728 1.90 -4.36 38.01
N ILE A 729 1.57 -3.09 37.86
CA ILE A 729 0.24 -2.58 37.52
C ILE A 729 0.33 -1.66 36.30
N ASN A 730 -0.73 -1.63 35.49
CA ASN A 730 -0.90 -0.64 34.43
C ASN A 730 -2.21 0.12 34.61
N LEU A 731 -2.13 1.45 34.66
CA LEU A 731 -3.28 2.33 34.68
C LEU A 731 -3.62 2.72 33.23
N ASP A 732 -4.60 2.03 32.62
CA ASP A 732 -5.04 2.29 31.25
C ASP A 732 -6.07 3.44 31.22
N PHE A 733 -5.55 4.66 31.07
CA PHE A 733 -6.30 5.84 30.64
C PHE A 733 -6.46 5.91 29.12
N GLY A 734 -5.63 5.19 28.35
CA GLY A 734 -5.71 5.02 26.90
C GLY A 734 -6.98 4.30 26.40
N ARG A 735 -7.92 3.98 27.29
CA ARG A 735 -9.29 3.58 26.98
C ARG A 735 -10.25 4.28 27.96
N TYR A 736 -11.02 5.24 27.45
CA TYR A 736 -11.95 6.11 28.19
C TYR A 736 -11.29 7.11 29.19
N PRO A 737 -10.43 8.03 28.73
CA PRO A 737 -9.67 8.96 29.59
C PRO A 737 -10.51 10.06 30.29
N ASN A 738 -11.84 10.07 30.17
CA ASN A 738 -12.68 11.11 30.78
C ASN A 738 -12.83 10.85 32.28
N LEU A 739 -12.02 11.52 33.12
CA LEU A 739 -11.96 11.28 34.57
C LEU A 739 -12.75 12.27 35.44
N PHE A 740 -12.89 13.53 35.03
CA PHE A 740 -13.37 14.62 35.89
C PHE A 740 -14.59 15.34 35.31
N GLY A 741 -15.51 15.72 36.19
CA GLY A 741 -16.65 16.59 35.88
C GLY A 741 -16.56 17.96 36.55
N TYR A 742 -17.70 18.65 36.56
CA TYR A 742 -17.88 20.00 37.11
C TYR A 742 -18.74 20.00 38.39
N LYS A 743 -18.80 18.86 39.10
CA LYS A 743 -19.49 18.72 40.39
C LYS A 743 -18.94 17.54 41.21
N SER A 744 -17.91 17.78 42.00
CA SER A 744 -17.29 16.80 42.90
C SER A 744 -16.62 17.50 44.10
N GLU A 745 -16.15 16.72 45.08
CA GLU A 745 -15.37 17.24 46.22
C GLU A 745 -14.21 18.16 45.77
N LEU A 746 -13.59 17.86 44.63
CA LEU A 746 -12.54 18.66 44.02
C LEU A 746 -13.02 20.02 43.50
N THR A 747 -14.22 20.10 42.92
CA THR A 747 -14.75 21.38 42.41
C THR A 747 -15.14 22.32 43.54
N ASP A 748 -15.61 21.76 44.66
CA ASP A 748 -15.93 22.50 45.88
C ASP A 748 -14.65 23.02 46.54
N ALA A 749 -13.57 22.23 46.56
CA ALA A 749 -12.24 22.65 47.01
C ALA A 749 -11.64 23.76 46.13
N TYR A 750 -11.75 23.64 44.81
CA TYR A 750 -11.30 24.66 43.86
C TYR A 750 -12.04 25.99 44.05
N LEU A 751 -13.38 25.93 44.20
CA LEU A 751 -14.21 27.11 44.49
C LEU A 751 -13.80 27.78 45.81
N LEU A 752 -13.53 27.00 46.86
CA LEU A 752 -13.06 27.51 48.15
C LEU A 752 -11.69 28.18 48.06
N GLN A 753 -10.79 27.65 47.23
CA GLN A 753 -9.41 28.14 47.07
C GLN A 753 -9.29 29.37 46.16
N TYR A 754 -10.06 29.43 45.06
CA TYR A 754 -9.91 30.46 44.03
C TYR A 754 -11.11 31.42 43.91
N GLY A 755 -12.22 31.17 44.63
CA GLY A 755 -13.42 32.03 44.61
C GLY A 755 -14.23 31.96 43.32
N ILE A 756 -13.94 31.00 42.43
CA ILE A 756 -14.58 30.78 41.14
C ILE A 756 -14.79 29.28 40.91
N GLU A 757 -15.96 28.90 40.36
CA GLU A 757 -16.21 27.50 39.99
C GLU A 757 -15.44 27.14 38.71
N PRO A 758 -14.87 25.92 38.57
CA PRO A 758 -14.13 25.52 37.37
C PRO A 758 -14.89 25.68 36.05
N LYS A 759 -16.22 25.52 36.07
CA LYS A 759 -17.08 25.69 34.88
C LYS A 759 -17.14 27.15 34.39
N ASN A 760 -16.81 28.11 35.23
CA ASN A 760 -16.81 29.54 34.91
C ASN A 760 -15.43 30.02 34.43
N GLU A 761 -14.41 29.15 34.44
CA GLU A 761 -13.12 29.44 33.82
C GLU A 761 -13.26 29.58 32.30
N THR A 762 -12.77 30.71 31.80
CA THR A 762 -12.91 31.18 30.40
C THR A 762 -11.64 31.84 29.85
N SER A 763 -10.67 32.17 30.72
CA SER A 763 -9.34 32.65 30.31
C SER A 763 -8.37 31.47 30.21
N ALA A 764 -7.35 31.57 29.34
CA ALA A 764 -6.36 30.50 29.17
C ALA A 764 -5.68 30.10 30.50
N ALA A 765 -5.20 31.08 31.28
CA ALA A 765 -4.61 30.85 32.60
C ALA A 765 -5.62 30.38 33.67
N GLY A 766 -6.93 30.46 33.39
CA GLY A 766 -7.99 29.87 34.22
C GLY A 766 -8.23 28.39 33.89
N LEU A 767 -8.24 28.06 32.60
CA LEU A 767 -8.34 26.68 32.12
C LEU A 767 -7.09 25.86 32.53
N GLU A 768 -5.90 26.41 32.29
CA GLU A 768 -4.62 25.81 32.69
C GLU A 768 -4.54 25.56 34.21
N ARG A 769 -5.07 26.50 35.02
CA ARG A 769 -5.16 26.35 36.48
C ARG A 769 -6.11 25.21 36.88
N TRP A 770 -7.22 25.02 36.19
CA TRP A 770 -8.13 23.89 36.41
C TRP A 770 -7.52 22.56 35.95
N ASP A 771 -6.83 22.54 34.81
CA ASP A 771 -6.11 21.36 34.32
C ASP A 771 -5.08 20.88 35.33
N ARG A 772 -4.21 21.79 35.80
CA ARG A 772 -3.21 21.51 36.86
C ARG A 772 -3.84 21.02 38.18
N TYR A 773 -5.02 21.53 38.54
CA TYR A 773 -5.70 21.14 39.78
C TYR A 773 -6.33 19.73 39.71
N LYS A 774 -6.74 19.28 38.52
CA LYS A 774 -7.09 17.87 38.28
C LYS A 774 -5.84 16.99 38.27
N ALA A 775 -4.75 17.49 37.70
CA ALA A 775 -3.51 16.75 37.50
C ALA A 775 -2.88 16.29 38.83
N GLU A 776 -2.74 17.21 39.80
CA GLU A 776 -2.21 16.91 41.15
C GLU A 776 -2.98 15.79 41.86
N VAL A 777 -4.28 15.63 41.59
CA VAL A 777 -5.13 14.58 42.20
C VAL A 777 -4.81 13.18 41.68
N ILE A 778 -4.41 13.05 40.42
CA ILE A 778 -3.94 11.77 39.86
C ILE A 778 -2.47 11.53 40.24
N THR A 779 -1.64 12.57 40.19
CA THR A 779 -0.23 12.51 40.62
C THR A 779 -0.09 12.04 42.07
N GLN A 780 -0.90 12.59 42.99
CA GLN A 780 -0.92 12.15 44.38
C GLN A 780 -1.36 10.69 44.56
N MET A 781 -2.28 10.19 43.72
CA MET A 781 -2.66 8.77 43.72
C MET A 781 -1.52 7.86 43.23
N LEU A 782 -0.70 8.32 42.28
CA LEU A 782 0.50 7.61 41.83
C LEU A 782 1.59 7.57 42.92
N ARG A 783 1.87 8.71 43.59
CA ARG A 783 2.78 8.76 44.76
C ARG A 783 2.37 7.75 45.85
N GLU A 784 1.07 7.63 46.13
CA GLU A 784 0.53 6.67 47.09
C GLU A 784 0.65 5.22 46.63
N LEU A 785 0.46 4.94 45.34
CA LEU A 785 0.67 3.60 44.76
C LEU A 785 2.16 3.22 44.81
N GLN A 786 3.07 4.13 44.45
CA GLN A 786 4.52 3.91 44.51
C GLN A 786 4.99 3.61 45.95
N GLN A 787 4.50 4.39 46.92
CA GLN A 787 4.79 4.15 48.35
C GLN A 787 4.28 2.78 48.83
N ALA A 788 3.13 2.33 48.33
CA ALA A 788 2.53 1.04 48.69
C ALA A 788 3.13 -0.16 47.93
N LEU A 789 3.75 0.06 46.78
CA LEU A 789 4.27 -0.95 45.87
C LEU A 789 5.77 -0.78 45.53
N PRO A 790 6.69 -0.60 46.50
CA PRO A 790 8.09 -0.20 46.27
C PRO A 790 8.98 -1.27 45.59
N THR A 791 8.40 -2.36 45.10
CA THR A 791 9.08 -3.44 44.36
C THR A 791 8.23 -3.97 43.19
N LYS A 792 7.26 -3.18 42.70
CA LYS A 792 6.39 -3.54 41.57
C LYS A 792 6.39 -2.41 40.56
N GLN A 793 6.34 -2.74 39.28
CA GLN A 793 6.31 -1.74 38.21
C GLN A 793 4.98 -0.97 38.22
N ILE A 794 5.04 0.35 38.08
CA ILE A 794 3.89 1.22 37.82
C ILE A 794 3.99 1.73 36.39
N THR A 795 3.17 1.15 35.52
CA THR A 795 3.00 1.54 34.12
C THR A 795 1.76 2.44 33.99
N VAL A 796 1.81 3.44 33.10
CA VAL A 796 0.64 4.26 32.76
C VAL A 796 0.47 4.38 31.24
N ARG A 797 -0.68 3.94 30.73
CA ARG A 797 -1.07 4.09 29.31
C ARG A 797 -2.07 5.24 29.15
N PHE A 798 -1.80 6.18 28.25
CA PHE A 798 -2.55 7.44 28.14
C PHE A 798 -2.60 7.95 26.67
N PRO A 799 -3.64 8.71 26.27
CA PRO A 799 -3.71 9.28 24.93
C PRO A 799 -2.52 10.19 24.63
N TYR A 800 -1.91 10.06 23.45
CA TYR A 800 -0.77 10.90 23.05
C TYR A 800 -1.14 12.39 22.97
N ASP A 801 -2.39 12.72 22.61
CA ASP A 801 -2.90 14.07 22.49
C ASP A 801 -3.85 14.45 23.66
N GLY A 802 -3.92 15.75 23.94
CA GLY A 802 -4.91 16.33 24.86
C GLY A 802 -4.87 15.86 26.32
N TYR A 803 -3.91 15.02 26.73
CA TYR A 803 -3.93 14.31 28.02
C TYR A 803 -4.03 15.21 29.26
N LYS A 804 -3.48 16.44 29.20
CA LYS A 804 -3.55 17.42 30.29
C LYS A 804 -5.01 17.82 30.61
N GLN A 805 -5.92 17.82 29.64
CA GLN A 805 -7.35 18.11 29.87
C GLN A 805 -8.03 17.03 30.73
N TYR A 806 -7.50 15.81 30.73
CA TYR A 806 -7.99 14.68 31.53
C TYR A 806 -7.41 14.64 32.95
N GLY A 807 -6.49 15.57 33.29
CA GLY A 807 -5.80 15.58 34.58
C GLY A 807 -4.66 14.57 34.65
N LEU A 808 -3.92 14.39 33.56
CA LEU A 808 -2.72 13.55 33.49
C LEU A 808 -1.49 14.46 33.35
N ASP A 809 -0.54 14.39 34.29
CA ASP A 809 0.62 15.30 34.37
C ASP A 809 1.93 14.58 34.04
N ILE A 810 2.07 14.16 32.77
CA ILE A 810 3.19 13.33 32.32
C ILE A 810 4.54 13.99 32.64
N ASP A 811 4.66 15.31 32.44
CA ASP A 811 5.84 16.10 32.76
C ASP A 811 6.24 15.96 34.24
N ALA A 812 5.28 16.10 35.16
CA ALA A 812 5.51 15.93 36.59
C ALA A 812 5.79 14.46 36.96
N TRP A 813 5.15 13.50 36.29
CA TRP A 813 5.33 12.08 36.60
C TRP A 813 6.73 11.57 36.25
N ILE A 814 7.30 12.08 35.16
CA ILE A 814 8.69 11.87 34.79
C ILE A 814 9.62 12.59 35.77
N ALA A 815 9.40 13.89 36.02
CA ALA A 815 10.29 14.71 36.85
C ALA A 815 10.32 14.31 38.34
N GLU A 816 9.27 13.66 38.85
CA GLU A 816 9.22 13.07 40.20
C GLU A 816 9.54 11.55 40.21
N GLU A 817 9.74 10.92 39.06
CA GLU A 817 9.92 9.46 38.88
C GLU A 817 8.86 8.61 39.62
N VAL A 818 7.60 9.03 39.62
CA VAL A 818 6.48 8.34 40.32
C VAL A 818 5.84 7.20 39.53
N VAL A 819 6.38 6.92 38.34
CA VAL A 819 6.01 5.83 37.42
C VAL A 819 7.27 5.22 36.84
N ASP A 820 7.31 3.91 36.62
CA ASP A 820 8.45 3.23 35.99
C ASP A 820 8.37 3.24 34.46
N MET A 821 7.17 3.40 33.89
CA MET A 821 6.93 3.28 32.45
C MET A 821 5.72 4.10 32.00
N ILE A 822 5.87 4.81 30.88
CA ILE A 822 4.80 5.57 30.23
C ILE A 822 4.52 5.05 28.81
N ILE A 823 3.24 5.01 28.43
CA ILE A 823 2.78 4.54 27.13
C ILE A 823 1.84 5.57 26.47
N PRO A 824 2.37 6.53 25.68
CA PRO A 824 1.55 7.33 24.78
C PRO A 824 0.94 6.44 23.71
N THR A 825 -0.34 6.66 23.38
CA THR A 825 -1.11 5.73 22.52
C THR A 825 -2.31 6.38 21.82
N THR A 826 -2.87 5.67 20.85
CA THR A 826 -4.16 5.97 20.22
C THR A 826 -5.35 5.36 21.00
N LEU A 827 -6.51 6.04 20.99
CA LEU A 827 -7.67 5.63 21.81
C LEU A 827 -8.55 4.50 21.24
N SER A 828 -8.55 4.31 19.91
CA SER A 828 -9.50 3.40 19.22
C SER A 828 -8.96 2.76 17.94
N HIS A 829 -8.31 3.55 17.08
CA HIS A 829 -7.72 3.11 15.82
C HIS A 829 -6.30 3.66 15.72
N GLU A 830 -5.41 2.94 15.05
CA GLU A 830 -4.04 3.40 14.88
C GLU A 830 -3.94 4.59 13.93
N GLN A 831 -3.18 5.57 14.39
CA GLN A 831 -2.78 6.77 13.68
C GLN A 831 -1.31 6.97 14.07
N PHE A 832 -0.44 7.12 13.09
CA PHE A 832 0.98 7.33 13.34
C PHE A 832 1.14 8.76 13.89
N PHE A 833 1.57 8.86 15.15
CA PHE A 833 1.74 10.12 15.88
C PHE A 833 3.23 10.40 16.16
N ASP A 834 3.59 11.68 16.26
CA ASP A 834 4.95 12.11 16.59
C ASP A 834 5.35 11.64 18.00
N ILE A 835 6.53 11.02 18.09
CA ILE A 835 7.10 10.42 19.30
C ILE A 835 8.08 11.39 19.99
N THR A 836 8.64 12.34 19.24
CA THR A 836 9.73 13.24 19.66
C THR A 836 9.46 13.94 21.00
N PRO A 837 8.26 14.53 21.26
CA PRO A 837 7.99 15.22 22.52
C PRO A 837 8.03 14.33 23.76
N PHE A 838 7.82 13.02 23.61
CA PHE A 838 7.88 12.06 24.72
C PHE A 838 9.32 11.61 25.01
N VAL A 839 10.14 11.49 23.97
CA VAL A 839 11.59 11.25 24.11
C VAL A 839 12.26 12.43 24.80
N GLU A 840 11.99 13.65 24.32
CA GLU A 840 12.52 14.89 24.90
C GLU A 840 12.09 15.08 26.36
N ALA A 841 10.86 14.67 26.72
CA ALA A 841 10.38 14.71 28.09
C ALA A 841 11.04 13.67 29.01
N VAL A 842 11.31 12.46 28.51
CA VAL A 842 11.94 11.37 29.29
C VAL A 842 13.44 11.61 29.48
N GLY A 843 14.16 12.00 28.44
CA GLY A 843 15.58 12.36 28.50
C GLY A 843 16.46 11.34 29.23
N ASP A 844 17.18 11.79 30.25
CA ASP A 844 18.08 10.98 31.11
C ASP A 844 17.37 10.37 32.36
N SER A 845 16.04 10.41 32.45
CA SER A 845 15.29 9.86 33.61
C SER A 845 15.25 8.32 33.62
N ALA A 846 14.89 7.73 34.76
CA ALA A 846 14.71 6.28 34.89
C ALA A 846 13.40 5.73 34.27
N VAL A 847 12.54 6.60 33.71
CA VAL A 847 11.19 6.25 33.25
C VAL A 847 11.21 5.67 31.84
N GLN A 848 10.72 4.44 31.66
CA GLN A 848 10.75 3.77 30.35
C GLN A 848 9.67 4.31 29.39
N LEU A 849 10.03 4.57 28.14
CA LEU A 849 9.11 5.03 27.08
C LEU A 849 8.72 3.88 26.14
N TYR A 850 7.46 3.44 26.18
CA TYR A 850 6.95 2.39 25.29
C TYR A 850 5.86 2.94 24.36
N ILE A 851 5.98 2.74 23.05
CA ILE A 851 5.04 3.35 22.09
C ILE A 851 3.81 2.46 21.89
N GLY A 852 2.62 2.98 22.19
CA GLY A 852 1.37 2.23 22.22
C GLY A 852 0.63 2.19 20.89
N THR A 853 0.75 1.06 20.18
CA THR A 853 0.13 0.75 18.88
C THR A 853 -1.21 0.00 19.02
N THR A 854 -2.11 0.16 18.05
CA THR A 854 -3.44 -0.47 18.02
C THR A 854 -3.65 -1.34 16.77
N HIS A 855 -4.28 -2.52 16.88
CA HIS A 855 -4.44 -3.43 15.74
C HIS A 855 -5.20 -2.86 14.52
N SER A 856 -6.25 -2.09 14.76
CA SER A 856 -7.20 -1.65 13.72
C SER A 856 -6.92 -0.25 13.24
N LEU A 857 -6.86 -0.06 11.91
CA LEU A 857 -6.87 1.24 11.24
C LEU A 857 -8.29 1.78 11.08
N SER A 858 -9.31 0.91 10.97
CA SER A 858 -10.72 1.28 10.99
C SER A 858 -11.64 0.11 11.35
N GLY A 859 -12.89 0.37 11.75
CA GLY A 859 -13.94 -0.63 11.95
C GLY A 859 -14.73 -0.47 13.25
N HIS A 860 -15.72 -1.33 13.50
CA HIS A 860 -16.54 -1.29 14.73
C HIS A 860 -16.81 -2.68 15.35
N ASP A 861 -17.09 -2.68 16.65
CA ASP A 861 -17.46 -3.87 17.42
C ASP A 861 -18.89 -4.35 17.11
N LEU A 862 -19.10 -5.67 17.08
CA LEU A 862 -20.39 -6.27 16.73
C LEU A 862 -21.48 -5.99 17.78
N THR A 863 -22.55 -5.29 17.38
CA THR A 863 -23.73 -5.08 18.22
C THR A 863 -24.63 -6.33 18.29
N LYS A 864 -25.49 -6.39 19.30
CA LYS A 864 -26.48 -7.46 19.45
C LYS A 864 -27.45 -7.56 18.26
N ALA A 865 -27.88 -6.42 17.72
CA ALA A 865 -28.76 -6.37 16.56
C ALA A 865 -28.10 -7.01 15.32
N GLU A 866 -26.83 -6.70 15.06
CA GLU A 866 -26.08 -7.27 13.94
C GLU A 866 -25.78 -8.77 14.11
N GLU A 867 -25.52 -9.25 15.34
CA GLU A 867 -25.43 -10.68 15.64
C GLU A 867 -26.73 -11.41 15.27
N ASP A 868 -27.87 -10.85 15.66
CA ASP A 868 -29.18 -11.45 15.40
C ASP A 868 -29.62 -11.31 13.93
N LEU A 869 -29.16 -10.29 13.19
CA LEU A 869 -29.31 -10.20 11.73
C LEU A 869 -28.51 -11.31 11.02
N ILE A 870 -27.26 -11.54 11.43
CA ILE A 870 -26.41 -12.60 10.86
C ILE A 870 -27.00 -13.99 11.14
N LYS A 871 -27.56 -14.22 12.33
CA LYS A 871 -28.31 -15.44 12.67
C LYS A 871 -29.56 -15.66 11.80
N GLN A 872 -30.12 -14.60 11.23
CA GLN A 872 -31.22 -14.65 10.25
C GLN A 872 -30.73 -14.78 8.79
N GLY A 873 -29.42 -14.87 8.55
CA GLY A 873 -28.81 -14.94 7.22
C GLY A 873 -28.72 -13.58 6.50
N ILE A 874 -28.91 -12.47 7.21
CA ILE A 874 -28.80 -11.12 6.65
C ILE A 874 -27.35 -10.66 6.77
N PRO A 875 -26.67 -10.28 5.66
CA PRO A 875 -25.30 -9.81 5.71
C PRO A 875 -25.20 -8.43 6.37
N VAL A 876 -24.16 -8.23 7.17
CA VAL A 876 -23.79 -6.96 7.80
C VAL A 876 -22.42 -6.57 7.27
N ASN A 877 -22.25 -5.33 6.84
CA ASN A 877 -20.94 -4.85 6.39
C ASN A 877 -19.99 -4.70 7.59
N ARG A 878 -18.81 -5.30 7.50
CA ARG A 878 -17.75 -5.26 8.52
C ARG A 878 -16.40 -4.94 7.89
N ALA A 879 -16.34 -3.88 7.10
CA ALA A 879 -15.07 -3.36 6.57
C ALA A 879 -14.22 -2.82 7.73
N SER A 880 -13.41 -3.69 8.31
CA SER A 880 -12.37 -3.37 9.29
C SER A 880 -11.02 -3.54 8.61
N THR A 881 -10.15 -2.53 8.73
CA THR A 881 -8.77 -2.58 8.23
C THR A 881 -7.82 -2.69 9.42
N VAL A 882 -6.73 -3.44 9.26
CA VAL A 882 -5.77 -3.77 10.32
C VAL A 882 -4.34 -3.51 9.87
N MET A 883 -3.44 -3.23 10.81
CA MET A 883 -2.02 -2.99 10.50
C MET A 883 -1.38 -4.18 9.77
N SER A 884 -0.65 -3.89 8.70
CA SER A 884 0.25 -4.84 8.02
C SER A 884 1.52 -5.09 8.84
N GLU A 885 2.30 -6.10 8.46
CA GLU A 885 3.62 -6.35 9.07
C GLU A 885 4.56 -5.16 8.84
N LEU A 886 4.55 -4.62 7.62
CA LEU A 886 5.30 -3.44 7.23
C LEU A 886 4.99 -2.25 8.15
N GLN A 887 3.72 -1.98 8.41
CA GLN A 887 3.28 -0.90 9.32
C GLN A 887 3.72 -1.13 10.77
N TYR A 888 3.73 -2.37 11.25
CA TYR A 888 4.25 -2.68 12.59
C TYR A 888 5.77 -2.49 12.69
N ARG A 889 6.52 -2.92 11.67
CA ARG A 889 7.99 -2.79 11.63
C ARG A 889 8.44 -1.35 11.48
N LEU A 890 7.77 -0.56 10.63
CA LEU A 890 8.01 0.89 10.53
C LEU A 890 7.75 1.58 11.86
N ARG A 891 6.59 1.35 12.49
CA ARG A 891 6.28 1.97 13.79
C ARG A 891 7.27 1.58 14.90
N ALA A 892 7.87 0.39 14.82
CA ALA A 892 8.96 -0.03 15.69
C ALA A 892 10.30 0.67 15.35
N TYR A 893 10.64 0.77 14.07
CA TYR A 893 11.83 1.50 13.60
C TYR A 893 11.79 2.97 14.00
N ASP A 894 10.70 3.70 13.69
CA ASP A 894 10.51 5.11 14.05
C ASP A 894 10.71 5.33 15.55
N ALA A 895 10.09 4.46 16.37
CA ALA A 895 10.20 4.52 17.82
C ALA A 895 11.62 4.27 18.33
N TYR A 896 12.35 3.32 17.74
CA TYR A 896 13.71 2.99 18.15
C TYR A 896 14.76 4.00 17.67
N GLN A 897 14.58 4.60 16.49
CA GLN A 897 15.39 5.73 16.02
C GLN A 897 15.11 6.99 16.84
N ALA A 898 13.86 7.24 17.23
CA ALA A 898 13.51 8.31 18.16
C ALA A 898 14.08 8.06 19.57
N GLY A 899 14.29 6.80 19.98
CA GLY A 899 14.97 6.44 21.23
C GLY A 899 14.14 5.65 22.24
N ALA A 900 12.88 5.30 21.94
CA ALA A 900 11.98 4.58 22.84
C ALA A 900 12.50 3.19 23.28
N ASP A 901 12.07 2.74 24.45
CA ASP A 901 12.46 1.48 25.08
C ASP A 901 11.72 0.24 24.56
N GLY A 902 10.61 0.39 23.84
CA GLY A 902 9.83 -0.75 23.39
C GLY A 902 8.49 -0.40 22.74
N ILE A 903 7.76 -1.44 22.34
CA ILE A 903 6.47 -1.33 21.65
C ILE A 903 5.40 -2.02 22.47
N TYR A 904 4.31 -1.29 22.75
CA TYR A 904 3.12 -1.82 23.40
C TYR A 904 2.05 -2.07 22.34
N VAL A 905 1.42 -3.25 22.37
CA VAL A 905 0.50 -3.71 21.34
C VAL A 905 -0.90 -3.94 21.92
N PHE A 906 -1.84 -3.09 21.51
CA PHE A 906 -3.24 -3.10 21.91
C PHE A 906 -4.15 -3.74 20.84
N ASN A 907 -5.19 -4.45 21.28
CA ASN A 907 -6.16 -5.18 20.43
C ASN A 907 -5.59 -6.29 19.50
N ASN A 908 -4.30 -6.64 19.56
CA ASN A 908 -3.69 -7.69 18.72
C ASN A 908 -3.16 -8.88 19.54
N TRP A 909 -3.99 -9.49 20.39
CA TRP A 909 -3.54 -10.54 21.32
C TRP A 909 -2.96 -11.79 20.64
N SER A 910 -3.39 -12.13 19.42
CA SER A 910 -2.79 -13.24 18.65
C SER A 910 -1.48 -12.88 17.95
N GLY A 911 -1.01 -11.63 18.06
CA GLY A 911 0.24 -11.18 17.48
C GLY A 911 0.25 -11.19 15.95
N ASN A 912 -0.91 -11.04 15.32
CA ASN A 912 -1.06 -11.03 13.86
C ASN A 912 -0.13 -9.98 13.26
N ASN A 913 0.67 -10.35 12.28
CA ASN A 913 1.63 -9.48 11.58
C ASN A 913 2.75 -8.85 12.46
N SER A 914 2.77 -9.07 13.78
CA SER A 914 3.63 -8.34 14.73
C SER A 914 4.52 -9.24 15.61
N LEU A 915 4.12 -10.49 15.87
CA LEU A 915 4.84 -11.36 16.80
C LEU A 915 6.20 -11.80 16.24
N ASN A 916 7.25 -11.72 17.06
CA ASN A 916 8.63 -12.07 16.72
C ASN A 916 9.25 -11.19 15.62
N LYS A 917 8.88 -9.91 15.56
CA LYS A 917 9.18 -9.01 14.44
C LYS A 917 9.53 -7.58 14.85
N ILE A 918 9.32 -7.17 16.11
CA ILE A 918 9.35 -5.76 16.52
C ILE A 918 10.05 -5.44 17.86
N GLY A 919 10.41 -6.44 18.67
CA GLY A 919 11.04 -6.21 20.00
C GLY A 919 12.57 -6.01 20.01
N ASP A 920 13.27 -6.43 18.96
CA ASP A 920 14.73 -6.35 18.85
C ASP A 920 15.11 -5.15 17.97
N LYS A 921 15.95 -4.24 18.48
CA LYS A 921 16.29 -3.00 17.78
C LYS A 921 17.22 -3.28 16.60
N ILE A 922 18.16 -4.21 16.76
CA ILE A 922 19.14 -4.59 15.74
C ILE A 922 18.46 -5.30 14.57
N ASP A 923 17.56 -6.26 14.85
CA ASP A 923 16.83 -6.94 13.76
C ASP A 923 15.86 -6.00 13.03
N ILE A 924 15.29 -5.00 13.71
CA ILE A 924 14.49 -3.93 13.08
C ILE A 924 15.36 -2.99 12.23
N GLU A 925 16.53 -2.55 12.73
CA GLU A 925 17.44 -1.69 11.99
C GLU A 925 17.99 -2.39 10.73
N LYS A 926 18.41 -3.66 10.86
CA LYS A 926 18.77 -4.51 9.72
C LYS A 926 17.62 -4.65 8.72
N TRP A 927 16.41 -4.94 9.19
CA TRP A 927 15.25 -5.07 8.30
C TRP A 927 15.01 -3.77 7.52
N HIS A 928 15.05 -2.61 8.19
CA HIS A 928 14.86 -1.31 7.55
C HIS A 928 15.98 -0.99 6.54
N HIS A 929 17.24 -1.33 6.87
CA HIS A 929 18.39 -0.98 6.03
C HIS A 929 18.62 -1.93 4.84
N PHE A 930 18.12 -3.16 4.92
CA PHE A 930 18.34 -4.18 3.90
C PHE A 930 17.06 -4.66 3.20
N ALA A 931 16.01 -5.01 3.94
CA ALA A 931 14.81 -5.64 3.39
C ALA A 931 13.71 -4.64 3.00
N TYR A 932 13.48 -3.59 3.80
CA TYR A 932 12.42 -2.62 3.53
C TYR A 932 12.48 -1.95 2.13
N PRO A 933 13.65 -1.59 1.56
CA PRO A 933 13.73 -1.10 0.18
C PRO A 933 13.21 -2.09 -0.88
N ALA A 934 13.18 -3.39 -0.58
CA ALA A 934 12.60 -4.44 -1.42
C ALA A 934 11.13 -4.71 -1.08
N ASP A 935 10.72 -4.62 0.20
CA ASP A 935 9.31 -4.69 0.63
C ASP A 935 8.43 -3.59 -0.01
N LEU A 936 9.04 -2.51 -0.51
CA LEU A 936 8.39 -1.44 -1.29
C LEU A 936 8.21 -1.77 -2.78
N VAL A 937 8.87 -2.79 -3.32
CA VAL A 937 8.81 -3.13 -4.75
C VAL A 937 7.58 -3.99 -5.03
N THR A 938 6.62 -3.44 -5.78
CA THR A 938 5.46 -4.18 -6.28
C THR A 938 5.07 -3.63 -7.66
N ASN A 939 5.78 -4.09 -8.69
CA ASN A 939 5.55 -3.64 -10.07
C ASN A 939 4.47 -4.52 -10.70
N LEU A 940 3.30 -3.96 -11.03
CA LEU A 940 2.22 -4.74 -11.63
C LEU A 940 2.51 -5.04 -13.10
N ILE A 941 2.45 -6.31 -13.47
CA ILE A 941 2.81 -6.85 -14.79
C ILE A 941 1.67 -7.70 -15.38
N GLU A 942 1.68 -7.87 -16.70
CA GLU A 942 0.89 -8.90 -17.39
C GLU A 942 1.85 -10.01 -17.86
N ALA A 943 1.83 -11.15 -17.17
CA ALA A 943 2.72 -12.29 -17.44
C ALA A 943 2.09 -13.29 -18.40
N GLU A 944 2.78 -13.62 -19.49
CA GLU A 944 2.31 -14.55 -20.52
C GLU A 944 2.75 -16.00 -20.26
N ALA A 945 1.94 -16.96 -20.71
CA ALA A 945 2.29 -18.38 -20.65
C ALA A 945 3.22 -18.76 -21.83
N PRO A 946 4.30 -19.54 -21.61
CA PRO A 946 5.05 -20.15 -22.70
C PRO A 946 4.12 -21.01 -23.57
N VAL A 947 4.03 -20.73 -24.87
CA VAL A 947 3.05 -21.36 -25.78
C VAL A 947 3.48 -22.81 -26.07
N PRO A 948 2.73 -23.85 -25.63
CA PRO A 948 3.23 -25.22 -25.69
C PRO A 948 3.34 -25.74 -27.13
N GLY A 949 4.57 -25.94 -27.61
CA GLY A 949 4.86 -26.48 -28.95
C GLY A 949 4.80 -25.46 -30.09
N ALA A 950 4.89 -24.17 -29.80
CA ALA A 950 5.25 -23.16 -30.79
C ALA A 950 6.76 -22.87 -30.68
N ASN A 951 7.41 -22.63 -31.82
CA ASN A 951 8.84 -22.31 -31.90
C ASN A 951 9.13 -20.93 -31.27
N SER A 952 10.17 -20.86 -30.44
CA SER A 952 10.65 -19.63 -29.80
C SER A 952 11.74 -18.97 -30.65
N LYS A 953 11.54 -17.70 -31.03
CA LYS A 953 12.54 -16.94 -31.82
C LYS A 953 13.89 -16.87 -31.10
N PRO A 954 15.03 -16.87 -31.83
CA PRO A 954 16.34 -16.72 -31.21
C PRO A 954 16.45 -15.38 -30.48
N LEU A 955 16.91 -15.41 -29.24
CA LEU A 955 17.13 -14.23 -28.42
C LEU A 955 18.58 -13.76 -28.57
N THR A 956 18.77 -12.74 -29.40
CA THR A 956 20.06 -12.10 -29.69
C THR A 956 20.47 -11.07 -28.64
N ARG A 957 21.76 -10.97 -28.35
CA ARG A 957 22.32 -9.95 -27.43
C ARG A 957 23.17 -8.92 -28.18
N ASN A 958 23.02 -7.64 -27.83
CA ASN A 958 23.86 -6.56 -28.35
C ASN A 958 25.32 -6.74 -27.91
N LEU A 959 26.27 -6.35 -28.77
CA LEU A 959 27.71 -6.46 -28.51
C LEU A 959 28.38 -5.10 -28.65
N THR A 960 29.38 -4.82 -27.80
CA THR A 960 30.28 -3.67 -27.97
C THR A 960 31.71 -4.18 -28.15
N VAL A 961 32.45 -3.62 -29.10
CA VAL A 961 33.88 -3.89 -29.33
C VAL A 961 34.63 -2.59 -29.61
N ALA A 962 35.92 -2.56 -29.28
CA ALA A 962 36.83 -1.48 -29.64
C ALA A 962 37.83 -1.95 -30.70
N THR A 963 38.25 -1.05 -31.59
CA THR A 963 39.36 -1.29 -32.53
C THR A 963 40.13 -0.01 -32.78
N LEU A 964 41.39 -0.15 -33.21
CA LEU A 964 42.17 0.97 -33.71
C LEU A 964 41.78 1.31 -35.16
N LEU A 965 41.96 2.58 -35.53
CA LEU A 965 41.84 3.10 -36.89
C LEU A 965 42.51 2.15 -37.90
N ASN A 966 41.80 1.87 -38.99
CA ASN A 966 42.20 0.98 -40.09
C ASN A 966 42.60 -0.45 -39.66
N THR A 967 42.27 -0.87 -38.43
CA THR A 967 42.58 -2.20 -37.88
C THR A 967 41.31 -3.04 -37.79
N ALA A 968 41.35 -4.26 -38.32
CA ALA A 968 40.23 -5.19 -38.21
C ALA A 968 40.12 -5.76 -36.78
N VAL A 969 38.89 -5.81 -36.26
CA VAL A 969 38.56 -6.50 -35.00
C VAL A 969 37.68 -7.71 -35.30
N GLY A 970 37.92 -8.81 -34.59
CA GLY A 970 37.08 -10.00 -34.63
C GLY A 970 36.28 -10.16 -33.34
N GLY A 971 35.17 -10.91 -33.41
CA GLY A 971 34.38 -11.23 -32.23
C GLY A 971 33.37 -12.35 -32.50
N THR A 972 32.58 -12.66 -31.49
CA THR A 972 31.55 -13.71 -31.55
C THR A 972 30.21 -13.11 -31.16
N LEU A 973 29.29 -13.08 -32.13
CA LEU A 973 27.88 -12.74 -31.90
C LEU A 973 27.23 -13.82 -31.03
N ARG A 974 26.28 -13.42 -30.20
CA ARG A 974 25.65 -14.30 -29.21
C ARG A 974 24.14 -14.24 -29.28
N ALA A 975 23.53 -15.41 -29.35
CA ALA A 975 22.11 -15.64 -29.19
C ALA A 975 21.86 -16.96 -28.44
N VAL A 976 20.66 -17.10 -27.86
CA VAL A 976 20.16 -18.36 -27.27
C VAL A 976 18.85 -18.71 -27.95
N ASP A 977 18.68 -19.98 -28.28
CA ASP A 977 17.40 -20.56 -28.69
C ASP A 977 16.70 -21.20 -27.49
N ALA A 978 15.39 -21.04 -27.33
CA ALA A 978 14.69 -21.58 -26.16
C ALA A 978 14.23 -23.05 -26.33
N ASP A 979 14.11 -23.53 -27.58
CA ASP A 979 13.68 -24.89 -27.92
C ASP A 979 14.88 -25.81 -28.23
N GLY A 980 16.03 -25.23 -28.59
CA GLY A 980 17.31 -25.91 -28.82
C GLY A 980 17.76 -26.03 -30.27
N ASP A 981 17.17 -25.22 -31.17
CA ASP A 981 17.41 -25.29 -32.62
C ASP A 981 18.79 -24.70 -33.06
N GLU A 982 19.24 -25.06 -34.27
CA GLU A 982 20.58 -24.72 -34.80
C GLU A 982 20.66 -23.26 -35.31
N LEU A 983 21.31 -22.40 -34.53
CA LEU A 983 21.36 -20.96 -34.81
C LEU A 983 22.29 -20.56 -35.96
N THR A 984 21.73 -19.82 -36.93
CA THR A 984 22.45 -19.22 -38.08
C THR A 984 22.45 -17.69 -38.00
N TYR A 985 23.64 -17.09 -37.94
CA TYR A 985 23.88 -15.65 -37.78
C TYR A 985 24.02 -14.92 -39.13
N SER A 986 23.42 -13.73 -39.25
CA SER A 986 23.45 -12.91 -40.47
C SER A 986 23.46 -11.41 -40.17
N LEU A 987 24.09 -10.61 -41.03
CA LEU A 987 24.00 -9.14 -40.94
C LEU A 987 22.71 -8.63 -41.59
N VAL A 988 22.11 -7.61 -40.97
CA VAL A 988 20.93 -6.87 -41.46
C VAL A 988 21.37 -5.57 -42.13
N ALA A 989 22.28 -4.84 -41.48
CA ALA A 989 22.83 -3.58 -41.98
C ALA A 989 24.29 -3.44 -41.52
N ASN A 990 25.13 -2.84 -42.37
CA ASN A 990 26.48 -2.44 -41.99
C ASN A 990 26.48 -1.02 -41.41
N GLY A 991 27.52 -0.71 -40.64
CA GLY A 991 27.77 0.64 -40.15
C GLY A 991 28.16 1.60 -41.26
N GLN A 992 28.27 2.90 -40.92
CA GLN A 992 28.64 3.94 -41.88
C GLN A 992 30.16 4.15 -41.97
N LYS A 993 30.90 3.70 -40.96
CA LYS A 993 32.35 3.92 -40.81
C LYS A 993 33.18 2.66 -41.03
N GLY A 994 32.57 1.50 -41.23
CA GLY A 994 33.29 0.27 -41.57
C GLY A 994 32.38 -0.84 -42.07
N THR A 995 33.01 -1.93 -42.48
CA THR A 995 32.33 -3.12 -43.02
C THR A 995 32.54 -4.31 -42.08
N ALA A 996 31.45 -4.85 -41.55
CA ALA A 996 31.42 -6.17 -40.96
C ALA A 996 31.12 -7.27 -41.99
N SER A 997 31.60 -8.46 -41.69
CA SER A 997 31.21 -9.74 -42.28
C SER A 997 31.13 -10.79 -41.18
N VAL A 998 30.06 -11.59 -41.16
CA VAL A 998 30.01 -12.84 -40.38
C VAL A 998 30.91 -13.83 -41.11
N THR A 999 32.00 -14.23 -40.46
CA THR A 999 33.04 -15.12 -40.99
C THR A 999 32.74 -16.59 -40.70
N ASP A 1000 31.96 -16.87 -39.66
CA ASP A 1000 31.32 -18.17 -39.42
C ASP A 1000 29.87 -17.95 -39.00
N SER A 1001 28.92 -18.40 -39.82
CA SER A 1001 27.49 -18.19 -39.59
C SER A 1001 26.86 -19.18 -38.61
N ALA A 1002 27.51 -20.28 -38.25
CA ALA A 1002 27.00 -21.22 -37.25
C ALA A 1002 27.47 -20.81 -35.83
N TYR A 1003 28.76 -20.46 -35.71
CA TYR A 1003 29.34 -20.02 -34.44
C TYR A 1003 29.23 -18.51 -34.20
N GLY A 1004 28.55 -17.76 -35.08
CA GLY A 1004 28.36 -16.31 -34.95
C GLY A 1004 29.66 -15.50 -35.02
N THR A 1005 30.77 -16.07 -35.49
CA THR A 1005 32.05 -15.36 -35.56
C THR A 1005 31.98 -14.30 -36.65
N PHE A 1006 32.46 -13.09 -36.36
CA PHE A 1006 32.49 -11.98 -37.31
C PHE A 1006 33.85 -11.27 -37.30
N SER A 1007 34.10 -10.53 -38.38
CA SER A 1007 35.15 -9.51 -38.47
C SER A 1007 34.55 -8.18 -38.88
N TYR A 1008 35.02 -7.08 -38.29
CA TYR A 1008 34.72 -5.71 -38.69
C TYR A 1008 36.00 -4.97 -39.04
N LEU A 1009 36.01 -4.30 -40.19
CA LEU A 1009 37.12 -3.48 -40.67
C LEU A 1009 36.64 -2.02 -40.83
N PRO A 1010 37.24 -1.03 -40.11
CA PRO A 1010 37.03 0.39 -40.39
C PRO A 1010 37.33 0.74 -41.85
N ASN A 1011 36.48 1.59 -42.44
CA ASN A 1011 36.78 2.29 -43.67
C ASN A 1011 37.95 3.26 -43.41
N LEU A 1012 38.79 3.47 -44.42
CA LEU A 1012 40.03 4.24 -44.27
C LEU A 1012 39.77 5.64 -43.69
N GLY A 1013 40.52 5.98 -42.63
CA GLY A 1013 40.48 7.30 -42.00
C GLY A 1013 39.34 7.52 -40.98
N GLN A 1014 38.44 6.56 -40.79
CA GLN A 1014 37.27 6.74 -39.91
C GLN A 1014 37.59 6.52 -38.42
N THR A 1015 36.95 7.32 -37.55
CA THR A 1015 37.12 7.25 -36.09
C THR A 1015 35.81 7.51 -35.34
N GLY A 1016 35.78 7.22 -34.03
CA GLY A 1016 34.61 7.30 -33.15
C GLY A 1016 33.66 6.11 -33.28
N LEU A 1017 32.46 6.23 -32.71
CA LEU A 1017 31.45 5.16 -32.72
C LEU A 1017 30.89 4.87 -34.13
N ASP A 1018 30.63 3.60 -34.40
CA ASP A 1018 29.83 3.08 -35.51
C ASP A 1018 28.88 1.96 -35.02
N THR A 1019 27.86 1.62 -35.80
CA THR A 1019 26.86 0.61 -35.41
C THR A 1019 26.46 -0.28 -36.58
N VAL A 1020 26.74 -1.58 -36.44
CA VAL A 1020 26.31 -2.65 -37.34
C VAL A 1020 25.05 -3.29 -36.76
N THR A 1021 24.15 -3.82 -37.60
CA THR A 1021 22.95 -4.56 -37.16
C THR A 1021 23.00 -6.00 -37.68
N PHE A 1022 22.69 -6.98 -36.83
CA PHE A 1022 22.64 -8.40 -37.14
C PHE A 1022 21.34 -9.04 -36.67
N ARG A 1023 21.06 -10.27 -37.13
CA ARG A 1023 19.95 -11.12 -36.68
C ARG A 1023 20.32 -12.59 -36.80
N VAL A 1024 19.59 -13.44 -36.11
CA VAL A 1024 19.80 -14.89 -36.07
C VAL A 1024 18.54 -15.62 -36.55
N TYR A 1025 18.70 -16.84 -37.06
CA TYR A 1025 17.66 -17.72 -37.56
C TYR A 1025 17.84 -19.12 -36.93
N ASP A 1026 16.78 -19.71 -36.39
CA ASP A 1026 16.76 -21.05 -35.77
C ASP A 1026 16.56 -22.19 -36.80
N GLY A 1027 15.87 -21.90 -37.90
CA GLY A 1027 15.35 -22.89 -38.85
C GLY A 1027 13.92 -22.59 -39.29
N HIS A 1028 13.18 -21.86 -38.46
CA HIS A 1028 11.75 -21.55 -38.53
C HIS A 1028 11.47 -20.03 -38.61
N GLU A 1029 12.06 -19.21 -37.75
CA GLU A 1029 11.86 -17.76 -37.63
C GLU A 1029 13.16 -16.97 -37.41
N TYR A 1030 13.09 -15.64 -37.60
CA TYR A 1030 14.22 -14.73 -37.31
C TYR A 1030 14.06 -14.06 -35.95
N SER A 1031 15.20 -13.83 -35.29
CA SER A 1031 15.32 -12.94 -34.13
C SER A 1031 14.86 -11.51 -34.44
N LEU A 1032 14.62 -10.73 -33.39
CA LEU A 1032 14.69 -9.27 -33.52
C LEU A 1032 16.12 -8.85 -33.92
N PRO A 1033 16.30 -7.71 -34.62
CA PRO A 1033 17.63 -7.23 -34.97
C PRO A 1033 18.38 -6.73 -33.71
N ALA A 1034 19.61 -7.19 -33.52
CA ALA A 1034 20.53 -6.74 -32.48
C ALA A 1034 21.72 -5.98 -33.09
N THR A 1035 22.49 -5.26 -32.27
CA THR A 1035 23.56 -4.37 -32.73
C THR A 1035 24.96 -4.82 -32.32
N ILE A 1036 25.94 -4.43 -33.14
CA ILE A 1036 27.36 -4.39 -32.79
C ILE A 1036 27.76 -2.91 -32.77
N THR A 1037 28.03 -2.36 -31.59
CA THR A 1037 28.60 -1.01 -31.44
C THR A 1037 30.12 -1.13 -31.51
N VAL A 1038 30.74 -0.38 -32.43
CA VAL A 1038 32.20 -0.39 -32.61
C VAL A 1038 32.78 0.97 -32.25
N THR A 1039 33.64 1.03 -31.25
CA THR A 1039 34.47 2.21 -30.96
C THR A 1039 35.73 2.15 -31.81
N ILE A 1040 35.86 3.05 -32.79
CA ILE A 1040 37.05 3.15 -33.65
C ILE A 1040 37.99 4.23 -33.08
N GLU A 1041 38.99 3.82 -32.32
CA GLU A 1041 39.96 4.73 -31.69
C GLU A 1041 41.05 5.18 -32.70
N PRO A 1042 41.51 6.43 -32.68
CA PRO A 1042 42.70 6.83 -33.46
C PRO A 1042 43.94 6.02 -33.02
N VAL A 1043 44.91 5.80 -33.92
CA VAL A 1043 46.15 5.12 -33.52
C VAL A 1043 47.01 6.05 -32.66
N HIS A 1044 47.00 5.81 -31.34
CA HIS A 1044 47.76 6.58 -30.37
C HIS A 1044 49.08 5.90 -29.98
N VAL A 1045 50.13 6.70 -29.75
CA VAL A 1045 51.48 6.21 -29.41
C VAL A 1045 51.51 5.56 -28.01
N ASN A 1046 50.53 5.88 -27.16
CA ASN A 1046 50.37 5.34 -25.80
C ASN A 1046 50.43 3.80 -25.74
N GLY A 1047 49.89 3.09 -26.73
CA GLY A 1047 49.98 1.62 -26.78
C GLY A 1047 51.43 1.12 -26.89
N MET A 1048 52.27 1.81 -27.67
CA MET A 1048 53.69 1.49 -27.81
C MET A 1048 54.49 1.88 -26.56
N LEU A 1049 54.13 2.99 -25.89
CA LEU A 1049 54.71 3.39 -24.61
C LEU A 1049 54.47 2.33 -23.52
N LEU A 1050 53.28 1.70 -23.52
CA LEU A 1050 52.94 0.58 -22.66
C LEU A 1050 53.75 -0.69 -23.02
N SER A 1051 53.82 -1.08 -24.30
CA SER A 1051 54.62 -2.24 -24.73
C SER A 1051 56.11 -2.08 -24.41
N VAL A 1052 56.71 -0.89 -24.63
CA VAL A 1052 58.08 -0.60 -24.20
C VAL A 1052 58.24 -0.64 -22.67
N GLY A 1053 57.20 -0.30 -21.91
CA GLY A 1053 57.17 -0.44 -20.45
C GLY A 1053 57.15 -1.90 -19.99
N HIS A 1054 56.27 -2.71 -20.59
CA HIS A 1054 56.09 -4.13 -20.29
C HIS A 1054 57.36 -4.95 -20.59
N PHE A 1055 57.87 -4.90 -21.82
CA PHE A 1055 59.08 -5.62 -22.20
C PHE A 1055 60.34 -5.15 -21.42
N ALA A 1056 60.37 -3.90 -20.93
CA ALA A 1056 61.44 -3.43 -20.05
C ALA A 1056 61.34 -4.00 -18.62
N ALA A 1057 60.14 -4.29 -18.12
CA ALA A 1057 59.93 -4.96 -16.84
C ALA A 1057 60.29 -6.47 -16.91
N GLU A 1058 60.07 -7.10 -18.07
CA GLU A 1058 60.45 -8.49 -18.34
C GLU A 1058 61.93 -8.68 -18.68
N ASN A 1059 62.71 -7.59 -18.76
CA ASN A 1059 64.12 -7.54 -19.20
C ASN A 1059 64.33 -7.90 -20.69
N GLU A 1060 63.27 -7.93 -21.49
CA GLU A 1060 63.35 -8.03 -22.96
C GLU A 1060 63.83 -6.72 -23.63
N ILE A 1061 63.80 -5.58 -22.91
CA ILE A 1061 64.47 -4.33 -23.31
C ILE A 1061 65.43 -3.87 -22.21
N GLN A 1062 66.67 -3.56 -22.57
CA GLN A 1062 67.62 -2.97 -21.62
C GLN A 1062 67.10 -1.60 -21.17
N SER A 1063 67.11 -1.32 -19.86
CA SER A 1063 66.40 -0.17 -19.28
C SER A 1063 66.80 1.20 -19.87
N SER A 1064 68.08 1.42 -20.17
CA SER A 1064 68.55 2.65 -20.84
C SER A 1064 68.07 2.76 -22.30
N PHE A 1065 67.91 1.65 -23.00
CA PHE A 1065 67.33 1.63 -24.34
C PHE A 1065 65.82 1.86 -24.30
N ALA A 1066 65.11 1.24 -23.34
CA ALA A 1066 63.69 1.49 -23.10
C ALA A 1066 63.37 2.97 -22.83
N VAL A 1067 64.21 3.67 -22.07
CA VAL A 1067 64.09 5.13 -21.88
C VAL A 1067 64.26 5.91 -23.20
N ASN A 1068 65.20 5.51 -24.06
CA ASN A 1068 65.37 6.14 -25.38
C ASN A 1068 64.17 5.89 -26.31
N LEU A 1069 63.63 4.67 -26.30
CA LEU A 1069 62.43 4.32 -27.06
C LEU A 1069 61.21 5.11 -26.57
N LYS A 1070 60.99 5.23 -25.26
CA LYS A 1070 59.91 6.06 -24.71
C LYS A 1070 60.04 7.53 -25.14
N TYR A 1071 61.20 8.14 -24.97
CA TYR A 1071 61.44 9.52 -25.41
C TYR A 1071 61.15 9.76 -26.91
N ARG A 1072 61.50 8.80 -27.79
CA ARG A 1072 61.17 8.86 -29.22
C ARG A 1072 59.65 8.79 -29.47
N LEU A 1073 58.95 7.95 -28.72
CA LEU A 1073 57.49 7.80 -28.78
C LEU A 1073 56.77 9.04 -28.23
N ASP A 1074 57.24 9.62 -27.11
CA ASP A 1074 56.74 10.87 -26.54
C ASP A 1074 56.85 12.04 -27.55
N LEU A 1075 57.95 12.12 -28.30
CA LEU A 1075 58.11 13.10 -29.39
C LEU A 1075 57.11 12.88 -30.54
N ILE A 1076 56.84 11.63 -30.92
CA ILE A 1076 55.83 11.31 -31.95
C ILE A 1076 54.44 11.71 -31.46
N GLN A 1077 54.10 11.45 -30.19
CA GLN A 1077 52.81 11.85 -29.61
C GLN A 1077 52.68 13.38 -29.52
N LEU A 1078 53.77 14.10 -29.21
CA LEU A 1078 53.79 15.57 -29.25
C LEU A 1078 53.51 16.12 -30.66
N LEU A 1079 54.06 15.48 -31.71
CA LEU A 1079 53.80 15.87 -33.10
C LEU A 1079 52.35 15.62 -33.51
N LEU A 1080 51.74 14.50 -33.08
CA LEU A 1080 50.30 14.27 -33.27
C LEU A 1080 49.44 15.35 -32.58
N ASN A 1081 49.77 15.68 -31.33
CA ASN A 1081 49.05 16.71 -30.56
C ASN A 1081 49.17 18.13 -31.19
N GLN A 1082 50.08 18.32 -32.14
CA GLN A 1082 50.27 19.56 -32.92
C GLN A 1082 49.68 19.47 -34.35
N GLY A 1083 49.04 18.36 -34.72
CA GLY A 1083 48.57 18.11 -36.09
C GLY A 1083 49.69 17.87 -37.11
N ALA A 1084 50.92 17.61 -36.65
CA ALA A 1084 52.10 17.44 -37.50
C ALA A 1084 52.27 15.98 -37.98
N GLU A 1085 51.19 15.37 -38.47
CA GLU A 1085 51.08 13.93 -38.78
C GLU A 1085 52.19 13.41 -39.69
N GLN A 1086 52.58 14.16 -40.72
CA GLN A 1086 53.67 13.78 -41.63
C GLN A 1086 55.05 13.72 -40.94
N GLN A 1087 55.24 14.55 -39.91
CA GLN A 1087 56.44 14.50 -39.07
C GLN A 1087 56.36 13.34 -38.09
N ALA A 1088 55.17 13.07 -37.51
CA ALA A 1088 54.94 11.90 -36.67
C ALA A 1088 55.21 10.58 -37.43
N VAL A 1089 54.77 10.46 -38.70
CA VAL A 1089 55.11 9.35 -39.60
C VAL A 1089 56.62 9.23 -39.80
N ALA A 1090 57.30 10.30 -40.20
CA ALA A 1090 58.75 10.28 -40.45
C ALA A 1090 59.57 9.91 -39.20
N TYR A 1091 59.12 10.34 -38.01
CA TYR A 1091 59.74 9.97 -36.74
C TYR A 1091 59.41 8.52 -36.34
N MET A 1092 58.23 7.99 -36.67
CA MET A 1092 57.93 6.56 -36.48
C MET A 1092 58.71 5.68 -37.46
N GLU A 1093 58.94 6.12 -38.70
CA GLU A 1093 59.85 5.45 -39.63
C GLU A 1093 61.30 5.45 -39.11
N ASP A 1094 61.73 6.49 -38.38
CA ASP A 1094 63.02 6.51 -37.69
C ASP A 1094 63.06 5.58 -36.47
N PHE A 1095 62.02 5.58 -35.63
CA PHE A 1095 61.85 4.64 -34.53
C PHE A 1095 61.93 3.18 -35.03
N ASN A 1096 61.20 2.87 -36.09
CA ASN A 1096 61.15 1.56 -36.72
C ASN A 1096 62.51 1.14 -37.32
N ARG A 1097 63.23 2.08 -37.97
CA ARG A 1097 64.62 1.84 -38.40
C ARG A 1097 65.56 1.62 -37.21
N TYR A 1098 65.38 2.37 -36.11
CA TYR A 1098 66.24 2.32 -34.94
C TYR A 1098 66.12 1.00 -34.17
N ILE A 1099 64.91 0.46 -33.92
CA ILE A 1099 64.73 -0.86 -33.29
C ILE A 1099 65.25 -2.03 -34.15
N LYS A 1100 65.41 -1.81 -35.47
CA LYS A 1100 65.97 -2.76 -36.43
C LYS A 1100 67.47 -2.62 -36.68
N ASP A 1101 68.14 -1.63 -36.08
CA ASP A 1101 69.54 -1.36 -36.38
C ASP A 1101 70.43 -2.56 -35.97
N PRO A 1102 71.38 -3.01 -36.82
CA PRO A 1102 72.26 -4.13 -36.49
C PRO A 1102 73.04 -3.96 -35.18
N SER A 1103 73.33 -2.73 -34.76
CA SER A 1103 74.01 -2.43 -33.49
C SER A 1103 73.13 -2.71 -32.26
N VAL A 1104 71.81 -2.48 -32.35
CA VAL A 1104 70.85 -2.77 -31.28
C VAL A 1104 70.80 -4.27 -30.98
N ARG A 1105 70.84 -5.10 -32.03
CA ARG A 1105 70.95 -6.56 -31.90
C ARG A 1105 72.34 -7.01 -31.46
N ALA A 1106 73.41 -6.43 -31.99
CA ALA A 1106 74.78 -6.77 -31.60
C ALA A 1106 75.11 -6.43 -30.13
N LEU A 1107 74.35 -5.51 -29.52
CA LEU A 1107 74.47 -5.11 -28.11
C LEU A 1107 73.38 -5.71 -27.21
N ASN A 1108 72.52 -6.60 -27.72
CA ASN A 1108 71.39 -7.21 -26.99
C ASN A 1108 70.51 -6.18 -26.24
N LEU A 1109 70.26 -5.01 -26.83
CA LEU A 1109 69.47 -3.94 -26.18
C LEU A 1109 67.95 -4.19 -26.22
N LEU A 1110 67.51 -5.08 -27.12
CA LEU A 1110 66.12 -5.40 -27.43
C LEU A 1110 66.03 -6.87 -27.87
N SER A 1111 65.08 -7.64 -27.33
CA SER A 1111 64.83 -9.03 -27.71
C SER A 1111 64.29 -9.14 -29.16
N THR A 1112 64.32 -10.35 -29.72
CA THR A 1112 63.68 -10.63 -31.02
C THR A 1112 62.15 -10.45 -30.93
N THR A 1113 61.52 -10.87 -29.83
CA THR A 1113 60.08 -10.81 -29.61
C THR A 1113 59.59 -9.37 -29.52
N ALA A 1114 60.18 -8.59 -28.61
CA ALA A 1114 59.89 -7.17 -28.44
C ALA A 1114 60.20 -6.36 -29.70
N ALA A 1115 61.27 -6.69 -30.45
CA ALA A 1115 61.54 -6.07 -31.74
C ALA A 1115 60.44 -6.33 -32.77
N GLN A 1116 59.92 -7.56 -32.87
CA GLN A 1116 58.83 -7.90 -33.78
C GLN A 1116 57.52 -7.19 -33.42
N VAL A 1117 57.16 -7.15 -32.14
CA VAL A 1117 55.92 -6.48 -31.68
C VAL A 1117 56.01 -4.97 -31.88
N LEU A 1118 57.13 -4.33 -31.52
CA LEU A 1118 57.32 -2.89 -31.71
C LEU A 1118 57.42 -2.51 -33.19
N GLU A 1119 58.00 -3.37 -34.05
CA GLU A 1119 57.98 -3.19 -35.51
C GLU A 1119 56.55 -3.29 -36.07
N GLN A 1120 55.75 -4.28 -35.63
CA GLN A 1120 54.37 -4.44 -36.08
C GLN A 1120 53.51 -3.23 -35.69
N GLN A 1121 53.65 -2.74 -34.45
CA GLN A 1121 52.96 -1.53 -33.98
C GLN A 1121 53.42 -0.27 -34.75
N ALA A 1122 54.73 -0.09 -34.96
CA ALA A 1122 55.26 1.04 -35.73
C ALA A 1122 54.76 1.02 -37.19
N ASN A 1123 54.75 -0.16 -37.83
CA ASN A 1123 54.24 -0.34 -39.19
C ASN A 1123 52.74 -0.03 -39.27
N ALA A 1124 51.94 -0.47 -38.29
CA ALA A 1124 50.50 -0.16 -38.23
C ALA A 1124 50.24 1.35 -38.07
N PHE A 1125 51.00 2.02 -37.21
CA PHE A 1125 50.95 3.47 -37.03
C PHE A 1125 51.30 4.25 -38.31
N ILE A 1126 52.40 3.87 -38.97
CA ILE A 1126 52.84 4.45 -40.25
C ILE A 1126 51.78 4.25 -41.33
N LEU A 1127 51.19 3.05 -41.42
CA LEU A 1127 50.15 2.74 -42.39
C LEU A 1127 48.88 3.57 -42.13
N ALA A 1128 48.41 3.64 -40.88
CA ALA A 1128 47.19 4.35 -40.51
C ALA A 1128 47.26 5.84 -40.85
N LEU A 1129 48.31 6.55 -40.42
CA LEU A 1129 48.46 7.99 -40.72
C LEU A 1129 48.64 8.27 -42.21
N ASN A 1130 49.35 7.41 -42.95
CA ASN A 1130 49.48 7.54 -44.40
C ASN A 1130 48.16 7.27 -45.17
N THR A 1131 47.14 6.69 -44.52
CA THR A 1131 45.81 6.39 -45.09
C THR A 1131 44.69 7.26 -44.52
N ILE A 1132 45.02 8.39 -43.87
CA ILE A 1132 44.10 9.51 -43.57
C ILE A 1132 44.00 10.50 -44.76
N ARG A 1133 44.74 10.25 -45.86
CA ARG A 1133 44.78 11.06 -47.09
C ARG A 1133 43.84 10.55 -48.20
#